data_AF-A0AA86QPE4-F1
#
_entry.id   AF-A0AA86QPE4-F1
#
_cell.length_a   1.000
_cell.length_b   1.000
_cell.length_c   1.000
_cell.angle_alpha   90.00
_cell.angle_beta   90.00
_cell.angle_gamma   90.00
#
_symmetry.space_group_name_H-M   'P 1'
#
loop_
_entity.id
_entity.type
_entity.pdbx_description
1 polymer ?
#
loop_
_entity_poly.entity_id
_entity_poly.type
_entity_poly.pdbx_seq_one_letter_code
_entity_poly.pdbx_strand_id
1 'polypeptide(L)'
;MFVKRYNEFKDNPKYFNYLGLTEVVTKPNGTTCFKAGKREKPTKSIELIRCLFKHNLMVKCTAMTFENQDQFEEMNYAPDLADPALQNCQKPVNQELKQTKPYDEIMFADFETNTTTGKIIESKVKNPITGEVEIVQQLERCPHKEFLVCYCTETGKVMNGINIGSIINYLKRKYDDCDEDKRCVIYWHNLGYDSSYIMFAGLTIKNVLKIGSQIACMETPIYLDNGYVVTLKFCDSYMLIPTKVSKMPEMFMPGTKLAKELFPYDYYTLSRYLKNKGDIDEAVLYINNCTRQQFVDAIVKANALIDNKTFNMKKYAIYYCEIDVEITRTCVNAFRKQIKQEFGVEMCDYLSISSIAKAYQIKEGVFRDVNNITGSLRKYLQQMIVGGRVCTKFNKKYHLKKHLQDFDAVGLYLSAMRRCYYPTGQAKTLTNDQIAYYNIKDNLFRIQEDPNSPDLRTLYVSVKLTKSKDFIYRAFPVQSYIKPSPELKKGEKRVRTEADRNVGTRIFTNDLPENKIMFMDHIALQDCVTFQKYNYEIISGVYYETRNYRINDIAAKMHETRQVYKKAENPLQNIWKLAGNTGYGNLAQKDHTQEYEIVDQKKLNEYQIKMPHKLDDVIGLSPNKYFVSIRKELNKQEGQQHLACMVLSTSKRIMSEVMCLAEDLGIECYYQDTDSMHVEADKIKLLAEAYKTKYNRELIGDAQGQFHSDFDPEEFKKMFDKSSIVSVESIFVSKKVYIDKLEMKIIKKKVPRADDPDLFDLVDLDKSQQYTQTAYHMRMKGISDGAIKDAVDKQFKGDPMGLYLALLNGQAITFNMLVDAVSFDNKNFIYKSRNEFTRTVQMVDGEIIIDGVVDKQTEEQNC
;
A
#
# COMPACT_ATOMS: atom_id res chain seq x y z
N MET A 1 20.09 37.10 -15.47
CA MET A 1 21.11 37.44 -16.49
C MET A 1 20.61 37.27 -17.93
N PHE A 2 20.08 36.10 -18.32
CA PHE A 2 19.61 35.82 -19.70
C PHE A 2 18.57 36.83 -20.22
N VAL A 3 17.52 37.11 -19.43
CA VAL A 3 16.47 38.07 -19.78
C VAL A 3 17.03 39.49 -19.96
N LYS A 4 18.02 39.88 -19.15
CA LYS A 4 18.69 41.19 -19.22
C LYS A 4 19.47 41.33 -20.53
N ARG A 5 20.31 40.35 -20.89
CA ARG A 5 21.05 40.33 -22.16
C ARG A 5 20.13 40.24 -23.37
N TYR A 6 19.06 39.44 -23.33
CA TYR A 6 18.08 39.40 -24.41
C TYR A 6 17.43 40.78 -24.65
N ASN A 7 17.03 41.47 -23.57
CA ASN A 7 16.47 42.82 -23.67
C ASN A 7 17.48 43.87 -24.16
N GLU A 8 18.77 43.75 -23.81
CA GLU A 8 19.84 44.60 -24.36
C GLU A 8 20.08 44.35 -25.86
N PHE A 9 19.82 43.13 -26.34
CA PHE A 9 20.12 42.71 -27.71
C PHE A 9 18.98 42.92 -28.71
N LYS A 10 17.73 42.75 -28.28
CA LYS A 10 16.57 42.77 -29.18
C LYS A 10 16.36 44.14 -29.87
N ASP A 11 16.89 45.21 -29.30
CA ASP A 11 16.67 46.60 -29.75
C ASP A 11 17.94 47.28 -30.28
N ASN A 12 19.08 46.57 -30.38
CA ASN A 12 20.37 47.19 -30.77
C ASN A 12 20.72 46.97 -32.26
N PRO A 13 20.72 48.04 -33.09
CA PRO A 13 20.87 47.95 -34.55
C PRO A 13 22.14 47.28 -35.05
N LYS A 14 23.23 47.42 -34.29
CA LYS A 14 24.57 46.95 -34.68
C LYS A 14 24.62 45.42 -34.83
N TYR A 15 23.73 44.70 -34.16
CA TYR A 15 23.69 43.24 -34.16
C TYR A 15 22.76 42.64 -35.23
N PHE A 16 21.89 43.44 -35.85
CA PHE A 16 20.98 42.99 -36.92
C PHE A 16 21.72 42.64 -38.21
N ASN A 17 22.89 43.25 -38.45
CA ASN A 17 23.75 42.93 -39.59
C ASN A 17 24.23 41.47 -39.58
N TYR A 18 24.44 40.86 -38.40
CA TYR A 18 24.85 39.46 -38.29
C TYR A 18 23.73 38.47 -38.68
N LEU A 19 22.48 38.93 -38.67
CA LEU A 19 21.29 38.17 -39.06
C LEU A 19 20.85 38.43 -40.52
N GLY A 20 21.57 39.29 -41.26
CA GLY A 20 21.18 39.69 -42.62
C GLY A 20 19.91 40.54 -42.67
N LEU A 21 19.60 41.27 -41.59
CA LEU A 21 18.42 42.11 -41.45
C LEU A 21 18.78 43.58 -41.74
N THR A 22 18.03 44.24 -42.61
CA THR A 22 18.40 45.58 -43.12
C THR A 22 17.67 46.73 -42.44
N GLU A 23 16.48 46.49 -41.84
CA GLU A 23 15.66 47.54 -41.23
C GLU A 23 14.65 46.98 -40.22
N VAL A 24 14.30 47.80 -39.22
CA VAL A 24 13.25 47.52 -38.23
C VAL A 24 12.01 48.31 -38.61
N VAL A 25 10.86 47.64 -38.74
CA VAL A 25 9.57 48.27 -39.06
C VAL A 25 8.58 47.96 -37.94
N THR A 26 8.09 49.00 -37.27
CA THR A 26 7.03 48.86 -36.27
C THR A 26 5.68 48.97 -36.96
N LYS A 27 4.85 47.92 -36.84
CA LYS A 27 3.49 47.93 -37.38
C LYS A 27 2.56 48.78 -36.50
N PRO A 28 1.45 49.31 -37.06
CA PRO A 28 0.51 50.15 -36.30
C PRO A 28 -0.05 49.50 -35.02
N ASN A 29 -0.06 48.17 -34.94
CA ASN A 29 -0.47 47.39 -33.78
C ASN A 29 0.63 47.21 -32.71
N GLY A 30 1.72 47.97 -32.80
CA GLY A 30 2.86 47.91 -31.86
C GLY A 30 3.79 46.70 -32.05
N THR A 31 3.54 45.85 -33.05
CA THR A 31 4.41 44.68 -33.32
C THR A 31 5.62 45.08 -34.16
N THR A 32 6.81 44.88 -33.64
CA THR A 32 8.07 45.13 -34.34
C THR A 32 8.42 43.95 -35.26
N CYS A 33 8.65 44.21 -36.56
CA CYS A 33 9.05 43.22 -37.56
C CYS A 33 10.35 43.68 -38.24
N PHE A 34 11.09 42.74 -38.85
CA PHE A 34 12.36 43.05 -39.52
C PHE A 34 12.28 42.69 -41.00
N LYS A 35 12.91 43.51 -41.85
CA LYS A 35 13.06 43.23 -43.29
C LYS A 35 14.35 42.46 -43.56
N ALA A 36 14.20 41.33 -44.26
CA ALA A 36 15.30 40.59 -44.87
C ALA A 36 15.07 40.59 -46.39
N GLY A 37 15.58 41.60 -47.10
CA GLY A 37 15.24 41.86 -48.50
C GLY A 37 13.76 42.26 -48.66
N LYS A 38 13.05 41.69 -49.65
CA LYS A 38 11.63 42.05 -49.96
C LYS A 38 10.58 41.38 -49.07
N ARG A 39 10.96 40.53 -48.11
CA ARG A 39 10.01 39.80 -47.23
C ARG A 39 10.09 40.32 -45.79
N GLU A 40 8.93 40.61 -45.21
CA GLU A 40 8.78 40.89 -43.78
C GLU A 40 8.52 39.58 -43.02
N LYS A 41 9.31 39.29 -41.98
CA LYS A 41 9.06 38.14 -41.09
C LYS A 41 8.97 38.60 -39.63
N PRO A 42 8.02 38.06 -38.83
CA PRO A 42 8.00 38.24 -37.39
C PRO A 42 9.12 37.40 -36.75
N THR A 43 9.93 38.00 -35.89
CA THR A 43 11.04 37.30 -35.24
C THR A 43 10.51 36.40 -34.13
N LYS A 44 10.74 35.08 -34.22
CA LYS A 44 10.55 34.19 -33.06
C LYS A 44 11.75 34.36 -32.14
N SER A 45 11.53 34.56 -30.84
CA SER A 45 12.60 34.75 -29.84
C SER A 45 13.73 33.72 -29.93
N ILE A 46 13.39 32.50 -30.36
CA ILE A 46 14.33 31.39 -30.58
C ILE A 46 15.43 31.70 -31.61
N GLU A 47 15.16 32.50 -32.64
CA GLU A 47 16.14 32.81 -33.71
C GLU A 47 17.19 33.81 -33.22
N LEU A 48 16.76 34.81 -32.45
CA LEU A 48 17.66 35.78 -31.81
C LEU A 48 18.57 35.06 -30.80
N ILE A 49 18.01 34.14 -30.02
CA ILE A 49 18.76 33.32 -29.06
C ILE A 49 19.82 32.47 -29.77
N ARG A 50 19.49 31.82 -30.88
CA ARG A 50 20.46 31.04 -31.68
C ARG A 50 21.62 31.90 -32.18
N CYS A 51 21.35 33.14 -32.58
CA CYS A 51 22.38 34.05 -33.07
C CYS A 51 23.33 34.52 -31.95
N LEU A 52 22.79 34.76 -30.76
CA LEU A 52 23.58 35.10 -29.57
C LEU A 52 24.58 34.01 -29.19
N PHE A 53 24.17 32.74 -29.29
CA PHE A 53 25.06 31.58 -29.11
C PHE A 53 26.09 31.46 -30.23
N LYS A 54 25.67 31.61 -31.50
CA LYS A 54 26.57 31.49 -32.66
C LYS A 54 27.76 32.45 -32.63
N HIS A 55 27.56 33.67 -32.10
CA HIS A 55 28.58 34.71 -32.07
C HIS A 55 29.31 34.84 -30.72
N ASN A 56 29.18 33.88 -29.80
CA ASN A 56 29.79 33.91 -28.46
C ASN A 56 29.51 35.20 -27.66
N LEU A 57 28.39 35.87 -27.95
CA LEU A 57 27.96 37.08 -27.24
C LEU A 57 27.25 36.74 -25.92
N MET A 58 27.00 35.46 -25.70
CA MET A 58 26.77 34.87 -24.40
C MET A 58 28.12 34.40 -23.87
N VAL A 59 28.50 34.82 -22.66
CA VAL A 59 29.64 34.20 -21.96
C VAL A 59 29.38 32.70 -21.98
N LYS A 60 30.32 31.91 -22.50
CA LYS A 60 30.34 30.46 -22.31
C LYS A 60 30.31 30.25 -20.80
N CYS A 61 29.12 30.05 -20.25
CA CYS A 61 28.98 29.42 -18.96
C CYS A 61 29.66 28.07 -19.18
N THR A 62 30.86 27.92 -18.63
CA THR A 62 31.57 26.64 -18.57
C THR A 62 30.53 25.61 -18.22
N ALA A 63 30.38 24.66 -19.13
CA ALA A 63 29.27 23.74 -19.23
C ALA A 63 28.56 23.51 -17.89
N MET A 64 27.33 24.02 -17.75
CA MET A 64 26.32 23.19 -17.12
C MET A 64 26.10 22.04 -18.10
N THR A 65 26.98 21.05 -18.01
CA THR A 65 26.66 19.70 -18.41
C THR A 65 25.33 19.38 -17.74
N PHE A 66 24.29 19.18 -18.54
CA PHE A 66 23.03 18.54 -18.12
C PHE A 66 23.27 17.06 -17.76
N GLU A 67 24.38 16.78 -17.07
CA GLU A 67 24.81 15.44 -16.64
C GLU A 67 24.48 15.19 -15.17
N ASN A 68 23.93 16.20 -14.49
CA ASN A 68 23.71 16.22 -13.05
C ASN A 68 22.25 16.52 -12.67
N GLN A 69 21.28 16.13 -13.51
CA GLN A 69 19.88 16.17 -13.08
C GLN A 69 19.61 15.13 -11.96
N ASP A 70 20.34 14.02 -11.96
CA ASP A 70 20.32 13.02 -10.90
C ASP A 70 21.19 13.41 -9.68
N GLN A 71 22.14 14.35 -9.83
CA GLN A 71 22.94 14.86 -8.70
C GLN A 71 22.21 15.92 -7.86
N PHE A 72 21.03 16.39 -8.29
CA PHE A 72 20.19 17.27 -7.48
C PHE A 72 19.30 16.51 -6.48
N GLU A 73 19.22 15.18 -6.55
CA GLU A 73 18.34 14.38 -5.69
C GLU A 73 18.96 13.99 -4.34
N GLU A 74 20.26 14.14 -4.14
CA GLU A 74 20.95 13.81 -2.87
C GLU A 74 21.54 15.01 -2.13
N MET A 75 21.27 16.25 -2.55
CA MET A 75 21.63 17.41 -1.73
C MET A 75 20.67 17.53 -0.55
N ASN A 76 21.22 17.41 0.67
CA ASN A 76 20.63 17.78 1.96
C ASN A 76 20.23 19.27 1.99
N TYR A 77 19.31 19.70 1.13
CA TYR A 77 18.72 21.03 1.18
C TYR A 77 17.55 20.98 2.15
N ALA A 78 17.74 21.57 3.33
CA ALA A 78 16.65 22.34 3.91
C ALA A 78 16.18 23.30 2.80
N PRO A 79 14.90 23.30 2.40
CA PRO A 79 14.43 24.25 1.39
C PRO A 79 14.84 25.65 1.81
N ASP A 80 15.10 26.53 0.85
CA ASP A 80 15.27 27.94 1.15
C ASP A 80 13.95 28.49 1.70
N LEU A 81 13.77 28.35 3.01
CA LEU A 81 12.55 28.67 3.76
C LEU A 81 12.34 30.19 3.88
N ALA A 82 13.23 30.99 3.28
CA ALA A 82 13.10 32.43 3.10
C ALA A 82 12.27 32.81 1.86
N ASP A 83 11.85 31.84 1.03
CA ASP A 83 11.03 32.08 -0.14
C ASP A 83 9.57 32.45 0.27
N PRO A 84 9.01 33.59 -0.20
CA PRO A 84 7.57 33.88 -0.16
C PRO A 84 6.68 32.74 -0.69
N ALA A 85 7.25 31.74 -1.38
CA ALA A 85 6.60 30.52 -1.85
C ALA A 85 6.04 29.58 -0.76
N LEU A 86 6.36 29.71 0.54
CA LEU A 86 5.79 28.82 1.57
C LEU A 86 4.25 28.96 1.67
N GLN A 87 3.71 30.16 1.42
CA GLN A 87 2.26 30.39 1.32
C GLN A 87 1.65 29.69 0.11
N ASN A 88 2.37 29.65 -1.02
CA ASN A 88 1.91 28.99 -2.25
C ASN A 88 1.96 27.45 -2.16
N CYS A 89 2.64 26.91 -1.15
CA CYS A 89 2.77 25.47 -0.93
C CYS A 89 1.69 24.90 0.01
N GLN A 90 0.67 25.68 0.36
CA GLN A 90 -0.32 25.31 1.38
C GLN A 90 -1.72 25.72 0.96
N LYS A 91 -2.70 24.83 1.16
CA LYS A 91 -4.12 25.12 0.89
C LYS A 91 -5.00 24.45 1.92
N PRO A 92 -6.12 25.06 2.34
CA PRO A 92 -7.06 24.41 3.26
C PRO A 92 -7.49 23.04 2.75
N VAL A 93 -7.53 22.05 3.66
CA VAL A 93 -8.13 20.74 3.35
C VAL A 93 -9.59 20.97 3.00
N ASN A 94 -10.03 20.43 1.85
CA ASN A 94 -11.43 20.45 1.49
C ASN A 94 -12.26 19.71 2.56
N GLN A 95 -13.13 20.45 3.26
CA GLN A 95 -14.01 19.93 4.29
C GLN A 95 -15.31 19.35 3.71
N GLU A 96 -15.57 19.58 2.42
CA GLU A 96 -16.76 19.05 1.77
C GLU A 96 -16.59 17.57 1.49
N LEU A 97 -17.57 16.79 1.94
CA LEU A 97 -17.70 15.42 1.50
C LEU A 97 -17.93 15.40 0.00
N LYS A 98 -17.40 14.37 -0.65
CA LYS A 98 -17.65 14.12 -2.06
C LYS A 98 -19.15 13.87 -2.24
N GLN A 99 -19.89 14.87 -2.71
CA GLN A 99 -21.30 14.76 -3.03
C GLN A 99 -21.42 14.48 -4.52
N THR A 100 -21.39 13.20 -4.92
CA THR A 100 -21.73 12.87 -6.30
C THR A 100 -23.24 12.67 -6.41
N LYS A 101 -23.83 12.99 -7.59
CA LYS A 101 -25.21 12.58 -7.90
C LYS A 101 -25.34 11.09 -7.54
N PRO A 102 -26.39 10.64 -6.84
CA PRO A 102 -26.57 9.22 -6.58
C PRO A 102 -26.44 8.41 -7.87
N TYR A 103 -25.87 7.21 -7.78
CA TYR A 103 -25.86 6.31 -8.92
C TYR A 103 -27.29 5.88 -9.22
N ASP A 104 -27.68 5.96 -10.49
CA ASP A 104 -28.97 5.49 -11.00
C ASP A 104 -29.05 3.95 -10.93
N GLU A 105 -27.90 3.27 -11.03
CA GLU A 105 -27.79 1.83 -10.89
C GLU A 105 -26.55 1.41 -10.09
N ILE A 106 -26.73 0.43 -9.20
CA ILE A 106 -25.65 -0.31 -8.56
C ILE A 106 -25.76 -1.77 -9.01
N MET A 107 -24.68 -2.30 -9.56
CA MET A 107 -24.60 -3.65 -10.10
C MET A 107 -23.39 -4.40 -9.55
N PHE A 108 -23.43 -5.73 -9.71
CA PHE A 108 -22.38 -6.65 -9.33
C PHE A 108 -22.15 -7.61 -10.48
N ALA A 109 -20.91 -7.97 -10.75
CA ALA A 109 -20.58 -8.85 -11.86
C ALA A 109 -19.31 -9.66 -11.58
N ASP A 110 -19.20 -10.79 -12.28
CA ASP A 110 -18.03 -11.67 -12.26
C ASP A 110 -17.89 -12.39 -13.61
N PHE A 111 -16.66 -12.76 -13.98
CA PHE A 111 -16.37 -13.56 -15.18
C PHE A 111 -15.91 -14.97 -14.82
N GLU A 112 -16.36 -15.95 -15.60
CA GLU A 112 -15.66 -17.24 -15.66
C GLU A 112 -14.79 -17.33 -16.90
N THR A 113 -13.60 -17.88 -16.70
CA THR A 113 -12.52 -17.89 -17.68
C THR A 113 -11.86 -19.27 -17.76
N ASN A 114 -11.33 -19.65 -18.92
CA ASN A 114 -10.58 -20.91 -19.03
C ASN A 114 -9.15 -20.74 -18.48
N THR A 115 -8.64 -21.71 -17.70
CA THR A 115 -7.31 -21.61 -17.05
C THR A 115 -6.16 -22.26 -17.83
N THR A 116 -6.34 -22.53 -19.13
CA THR A 116 -5.42 -23.40 -19.90
C THR A 116 -4.10 -22.70 -20.26
N THR A 117 -2.97 -23.39 -20.05
CA THR A 117 -1.60 -22.88 -20.30
C THR A 117 -1.28 -22.76 -21.80
N GLY A 118 -1.07 -21.54 -22.31
CA GLY A 118 -0.63 -21.29 -23.70
C GLY A 118 0.88 -21.12 -23.88
N LYS A 119 1.46 -21.65 -24.98
CA LYS A 119 2.85 -21.40 -25.42
C LYS A 119 3.04 -20.00 -26.01
N ILE A 120 4.25 -19.45 -25.88
CA ILE A 120 4.66 -18.14 -26.46
C ILE A 120 5.21 -18.37 -27.87
N ILE A 121 4.81 -17.53 -28.82
CA ILE A 121 5.51 -17.35 -30.11
C ILE A 121 6.08 -15.93 -30.10
N GLU A 122 7.37 -15.80 -30.42
CA GLU A 122 8.08 -14.53 -30.45
C GLU A 122 7.96 -13.88 -31.83
N SER A 123 7.53 -12.61 -31.86
CA SER A 123 7.56 -11.80 -33.07
C SER A 123 8.45 -10.57 -32.87
N LYS A 124 9.04 -10.07 -33.95
CA LYS A 124 9.89 -8.89 -33.95
C LYS A 124 9.06 -7.68 -34.36
N VAL A 125 8.94 -6.67 -33.48
CA VAL A 125 8.27 -5.40 -33.80
C VAL A 125 9.23 -4.26 -33.48
N LYS A 126 9.25 -3.27 -34.36
CA LYS A 126 10.16 -2.14 -34.26
C LYS A 126 9.61 -1.11 -33.28
N ASN A 127 10.35 -0.80 -32.22
CA ASN A 127 10.03 0.26 -31.27
C ASN A 127 9.96 1.59 -32.06
N PRO A 128 8.80 2.28 -32.07
CA PRO A 128 8.61 3.47 -32.89
C PRO A 128 9.36 4.70 -32.37
N ILE A 129 9.88 4.67 -31.14
CA ILE A 129 10.65 5.77 -30.51
C ILE A 129 12.15 5.57 -30.71
N THR A 130 12.66 4.36 -30.47
CA THR A 130 14.11 4.08 -30.55
C THR A 130 14.54 3.53 -31.90
N GLY A 131 13.61 3.02 -32.71
CA GLY A 131 13.89 2.34 -33.97
C GLY A 131 14.49 0.94 -33.82
N GLU A 132 14.71 0.47 -32.58
CA GLU A 132 15.22 -0.87 -32.29
C GLU A 132 14.15 -1.93 -32.56
N VAL A 133 14.57 -3.09 -33.08
CA VAL A 133 13.68 -4.23 -33.22
C VAL A 133 13.54 -4.88 -31.84
N GLU A 134 12.46 -4.57 -31.15
CA GLU A 134 12.09 -5.25 -29.92
C GLU A 134 11.42 -6.58 -30.28
N ILE A 135 11.72 -7.61 -29.49
CA ILE A 135 10.86 -8.80 -29.48
C ILE A 135 9.59 -8.39 -28.75
N VAL A 136 8.65 -7.76 -29.47
CA VAL A 136 7.30 -7.59 -28.96
C VAL A 136 6.65 -8.94 -29.09
N GLN A 137 6.37 -9.56 -27.95
CA GLN A 137 5.53 -10.74 -27.88
C GLN A 137 4.14 -10.38 -28.41
N GLN A 138 3.92 -10.42 -29.72
CA GLN A 138 2.57 -10.49 -30.27
C GLN A 138 2.08 -11.90 -29.96
N LEU A 139 1.35 -12.00 -28.84
CA LEU A 139 0.72 -13.24 -28.41
C LEU A 139 -0.42 -13.57 -29.38
N GLU A 140 -0.13 -14.36 -30.41
CA GLU A 140 -1.19 -15.17 -31.02
C GLU A 140 -1.74 -16.11 -29.94
N ARG A 141 -3.01 -15.88 -29.61
CA ARG A 141 -3.73 -16.27 -28.39
C ARG A 141 -3.62 -17.75 -27.97
N CYS A 142 -3.23 -17.99 -26.70
CA CYS A 142 -4.16 -18.51 -25.68
C CYS A 142 -3.77 -18.05 -24.25
N PRO A 143 -4.02 -16.76 -23.91
CA PRO A 143 -4.34 -16.32 -22.55
C PRO A 143 -5.67 -16.92 -22.07
N HIS A 144 -5.96 -16.79 -20.77
CA HIS A 144 -7.31 -17.00 -20.25
C HIS A 144 -8.31 -16.20 -21.09
N LYS A 145 -9.48 -16.78 -21.38
CA LYS A 145 -10.58 -16.16 -22.12
C LYS A 145 -11.87 -16.33 -21.32
N GLU A 146 -12.63 -15.27 -21.26
CA GLU A 146 -13.98 -15.28 -20.71
C GLU A 146 -14.91 -16.14 -21.58
N PHE A 147 -15.75 -16.96 -20.93
CA PHE A 147 -16.79 -17.74 -21.60
C PHE A 147 -18.18 -17.54 -20.98
N LEU A 148 -18.24 -16.86 -19.84
CA LEU A 148 -19.45 -16.56 -19.09
C LEU A 148 -19.22 -15.28 -18.30
N VAL A 149 -20.24 -14.42 -18.26
CA VAL A 149 -20.37 -13.33 -17.29
C VAL A 149 -21.67 -13.52 -16.55
N CYS A 150 -21.66 -13.39 -15.23
CA CYS A 150 -22.87 -13.23 -14.45
C CYS A 150 -22.93 -11.81 -13.89
N TYR A 151 -24.14 -11.26 -13.81
CA TYR A 151 -24.35 -9.92 -13.30
C TYR A 151 -25.75 -9.73 -12.75
N CYS A 152 -25.90 -8.80 -11.81
CA CYS A 152 -27.18 -8.45 -11.23
C CYS A 152 -27.22 -6.97 -10.86
N THR A 153 -28.43 -6.45 -10.68
CA THR A 153 -28.65 -5.15 -10.04
C THR A 153 -28.75 -5.32 -8.53
N GLU A 154 -28.81 -4.21 -7.78
CA GLU A 154 -28.87 -4.21 -6.31
C GLU A 154 -29.94 -5.15 -5.73
N THR A 155 -31.12 -5.20 -6.36
CA THR A 155 -32.28 -6.00 -5.92
C THR A 155 -32.76 -7.03 -6.95
N GLY A 156 -32.14 -7.06 -8.14
CA GLY A 156 -32.55 -7.90 -9.25
C GLY A 156 -32.06 -9.35 -9.11
N LYS A 157 -32.67 -10.24 -9.91
CA LYS A 157 -32.15 -11.60 -10.09
C LYS A 157 -30.84 -11.57 -10.87
N VAL A 158 -29.98 -12.55 -10.62
CA VAL A 158 -28.77 -12.74 -11.41
C VAL A 158 -29.13 -13.11 -12.83
N MET A 159 -28.48 -12.45 -13.77
CA MET A 159 -28.53 -12.67 -15.21
C MET A 159 -27.15 -13.16 -15.65
N ASN A 160 -27.10 -13.83 -16.80
CA ASN A 160 -25.86 -14.31 -17.37
C ASN A 160 -25.75 -14.01 -18.87
N GLY A 161 -24.53 -14.02 -19.36
CA GLY A 161 -24.17 -13.73 -20.74
C GLY A 161 -22.81 -14.32 -21.10
N ILE A 162 -22.31 -14.00 -22.29
CA ILE A 162 -21.02 -14.54 -22.76
C ILE A 162 -19.86 -13.59 -22.40
N ASN A 163 -20.11 -12.27 -22.43
CA ASN A 163 -19.10 -11.24 -22.19
C ASN A 163 -19.76 -9.92 -21.74
N ILE A 164 -18.95 -8.90 -21.51
CA ILE A 164 -19.38 -7.55 -21.08
C ILE A 164 -20.48 -6.92 -21.96
N GLY A 165 -20.60 -7.33 -23.23
CA GLY A 165 -21.64 -6.88 -24.14
C GLY A 165 -23.05 -7.20 -23.66
N SER A 166 -23.25 -8.29 -22.91
CA SER A 166 -24.56 -8.63 -22.31
C SER A 166 -24.99 -7.58 -21.28
N ILE A 167 -24.07 -7.09 -20.46
CA ILE A 167 -24.31 -6.01 -19.48
C ILE A 167 -24.66 -4.71 -20.22
N ILE A 168 -23.90 -4.37 -21.27
CA ILE A 168 -24.15 -3.17 -22.08
C ILE A 168 -25.54 -3.21 -22.73
N ASN A 169 -25.91 -4.34 -23.34
CA ASN A 169 -27.22 -4.49 -23.98
C ASN A 169 -28.38 -4.46 -22.96
N TYR A 170 -28.16 -4.96 -21.74
CA TYR A 170 -29.12 -4.82 -20.65
C TYR A 170 -29.34 -3.34 -20.32
N LEU A 171 -28.26 -2.57 -20.13
CA LEU A 171 -28.34 -1.16 -19.76
C LEU A 171 -28.93 -0.28 -20.85
N LYS A 172 -28.56 -0.53 -22.11
CA LYS A 172 -29.16 0.15 -23.27
C LYS A 172 -30.67 -0.02 -23.29
N ARG A 173 -31.16 -1.25 -23.17
CA ARG A 173 -32.61 -1.54 -23.13
C ARG A 173 -33.30 -0.95 -21.90
N LYS A 174 -32.62 -0.92 -20.75
CA LYS A 174 -33.20 -0.37 -19.51
C LYS A 174 -33.40 1.15 -19.59
N TYR A 175 -32.51 1.85 -20.28
CA TYR A 175 -32.49 3.31 -20.33
C TYR A 175 -32.80 3.89 -21.72
N ASP A 176 -33.34 3.10 -22.64
CA ASP A 176 -33.59 3.52 -24.03
C ASP A 176 -34.53 4.72 -24.12
N ASP A 177 -35.48 4.82 -23.19
CA ASP A 177 -36.45 5.92 -23.09
C ASP A 177 -36.04 7.04 -22.11
N CYS A 178 -34.79 7.07 -21.63
CA CYS A 178 -34.37 8.10 -20.68
C CYS A 178 -34.14 9.46 -21.36
N ASP A 179 -34.42 10.54 -20.63
CA ASP A 179 -34.26 11.94 -21.05
C ASP A 179 -33.13 12.68 -20.30
N GLU A 180 -32.26 11.94 -19.62
CA GLU A 180 -31.07 12.46 -18.95
C GLU A 180 -29.93 11.44 -18.89
N ASP A 181 -28.70 11.92 -18.76
CA ASP A 181 -27.52 11.09 -18.56
C ASP A 181 -27.63 10.28 -17.25
N LYS A 182 -27.23 9.01 -17.34
CA LYS A 182 -27.30 8.05 -16.23
C LYS A 182 -25.91 7.64 -15.76
N ARG A 183 -25.81 7.33 -14.47
CA ARG A 183 -24.59 6.85 -13.84
C ARG A 183 -24.83 5.48 -13.23
N CYS A 184 -23.99 4.53 -13.61
CA CYS A 184 -24.05 3.17 -13.13
C CYS A 184 -22.69 2.80 -12.51
N VAL A 185 -22.69 2.14 -11.35
CA VAL A 185 -21.50 1.54 -10.77
C VAL A 185 -21.63 0.03 -10.78
N ILE A 186 -20.58 -0.66 -11.20
CA ILE A 186 -20.50 -2.12 -11.21
C ILE A 186 -19.32 -2.55 -10.34
N TYR A 187 -19.63 -3.31 -9.29
CA TYR A 187 -18.63 -3.90 -8.42
C TYR A 187 -18.20 -5.27 -8.92
N TRP A 188 -16.89 -5.42 -9.08
CA TRP A 188 -16.21 -6.68 -9.37
C TRP A 188 -15.36 -7.00 -8.15
N HIS A 189 -15.24 -8.27 -7.78
CA HIS A 189 -14.43 -8.64 -6.63
C HIS A 189 -13.06 -9.11 -7.10
N ASN A 190 -12.02 -8.29 -6.88
CA ASN A 190 -10.69 -8.43 -7.49
C ASN A 190 -10.68 -8.04 -8.99
N LEU A 191 -11.21 -6.84 -9.29
CA LEU A 191 -11.28 -6.24 -10.63
C LEU A 191 -9.94 -6.28 -11.39
N GLY A 192 -8.80 -6.30 -10.69
CA GLY A 192 -7.49 -6.42 -11.33
C GLY A 192 -7.42 -7.56 -12.36
N TYR A 193 -8.06 -8.70 -12.10
CA TYR A 193 -8.15 -9.82 -13.04
C TYR A 193 -9.14 -9.55 -14.16
N ASP A 194 -10.39 -9.22 -13.80
CA ASP A 194 -11.50 -9.04 -14.76
C ASP A 194 -11.32 -7.86 -15.70
N SER A 195 -10.62 -6.82 -15.23
CA SER A 195 -10.35 -5.61 -15.99
C SER A 195 -9.65 -5.89 -17.31
N SER A 196 -8.82 -6.92 -17.39
CA SER A 196 -8.19 -7.34 -18.63
C SER A 196 -9.22 -7.59 -19.72
N TYR A 197 -10.23 -8.43 -19.45
CA TYR A 197 -11.27 -8.78 -20.43
C TYR A 197 -12.09 -7.55 -20.85
N ILE A 198 -12.40 -6.66 -19.89
CA ILE A 198 -13.12 -5.41 -20.16
C ILE A 198 -12.28 -4.49 -21.06
N MET A 199 -10.97 -4.36 -20.81
CA MET A 199 -10.05 -3.55 -21.63
C MET A 199 -9.91 -4.09 -23.04
N PHE A 200 -9.92 -5.42 -23.22
CA PHE A 200 -9.86 -6.08 -24.52
C PHE A 200 -11.21 -6.12 -25.27
N ALA A 201 -12.32 -5.74 -24.63
CA ALA A 201 -13.65 -5.74 -25.25
C ALA A 201 -13.91 -4.59 -26.25
N GLY A 202 -12.92 -3.72 -26.50
CA GLY A 202 -13.02 -2.63 -27.48
C GLY A 202 -13.80 -1.40 -26.99
N LEU A 203 -14.07 -1.31 -25.68
CA LEU A 203 -14.77 -0.18 -25.08
C LEU A 203 -13.89 1.09 -25.06
N THR A 204 -14.55 2.26 -25.01
CA THR A 204 -13.85 3.51 -24.71
C THR A 204 -13.69 3.61 -23.21
N ILE A 205 -12.47 3.49 -22.71
CA ILE A 205 -12.18 3.50 -21.27
C ILE A 205 -11.48 4.82 -20.90
N LYS A 206 -11.89 5.40 -19.78
CA LYS A 206 -11.40 6.65 -19.20
C LYS A 206 -11.17 6.47 -17.70
N ASN A 207 -10.53 7.46 -17.06
CA ASN A 207 -10.38 7.55 -15.60
C ASN A 207 -9.82 6.26 -14.97
N VAL A 208 -8.79 5.68 -15.60
CA VAL A 208 -8.15 4.45 -15.13
C VAL A 208 -7.33 4.76 -13.89
N LEU A 209 -7.66 4.10 -12.78
CA LEU A 209 -6.87 4.10 -11.56
C LEU A 209 -6.21 2.73 -11.38
N LYS A 210 -4.88 2.72 -11.42
CA LYS A 210 -4.05 1.55 -11.16
C LYS A 210 -3.31 1.74 -9.84
N ILE A 211 -3.38 0.74 -8.96
CA ILE A 211 -2.68 0.69 -7.68
C ILE A 211 -1.75 -0.51 -7.72
N GLY A 212 -0.43 -0.25 -7.71
CA GLY A 212 0.56 -1.29 -7.97
C GLY A 212 0.36 -1.94 -9.34
N SER A 213 0.15 -3.25 -9.38
CA SER A 213 -0.16 -4.01 -10.59
C SER A 213 -1.66 -4.11 -10.92
N GLN A 214 -2.55 -3.72 -10.00
CA GLN A 214 -3.99 -3.95 -10.11
C GLN A 214 -4.75 -2.71 -10.59
N ILE A 215 -5.79 -2.92 -11.40
CA ILE A 215 -6.76 -1.87 -11.76
C ILE A 215 -7.83 -1.80 -10.68
N ALA A 216 -7.88 -0.67 -9.97
CA ALA A 216 -8.85 -0.45 -8.89
C ALA A 216 -10.16 0.19 -9.40
N CYS A 217 -10.08 0.97 -10.47
CA CYS A 217 -11.23 1.65 -11.06
C CYS A 217 -10.99 1.99 -12.53
N MET A 218 -12.05 1.98 -13.34
CA MET A 218 -12.06 2.55 -14.68
C MET A 218 -13.50 2.88 -15.10
N GLU A 219 -13.67 3.80 -16.05
CA GLU A 219 -14.99 4.27 -16.48
C GLU A 219 -15.17 4.13 -18.00
N THR A 220 -16.39 3.84 -18.45
CA THR A 220 -16.74 3.79 -19.87
C THR A 220 -18.09 4.48 -20.13
N PRO A 221 -18.17 5.44 -21.07
CA PRO A 221 -19.45 5.98 -21.51
C PRO A 221 -20.11 5.05 -22.53
N ILE A 222 -21.39 4.75 -22.33
CA ILE A 222 -22.24 4.03 -23.28
C ILE A 222 -23.24 5.03 -23.88
N TYR A 223 -23.12 5.28 -25.18
CA TYR A 223 -24.03 6.15 -25.91
C TYR A 223 -25.31 5.39 -26.28
N LEU A 224 -26.45 5.99 -25.95
CA LEU A 224 -27.78 5.52 -26.29
C LEU A 224 -28.22 6.10 -27.64
N ASP A 225 -29.21 5.46 -28.27
CA ASP A 225 -29.69 5.87 -29.61
C ASP A 225 -30.44 7.21 -29.56
N ASN A 226 -31.00 7.56 -28.40
CA ASN A 226 -31.64 8.84 -28.10
C ASN A 226 -30.66 10.00 -27.85
N GLY A 227 -29.34 9.75 -27.88
CA GLY A 227 -28.28 10.75 -27.69
C GLY A 227 -27.79 10.94 -26.25
N TYR A 228 -28.43 10.34 -25.26
CA TYR A 228 -27.99 10.38 -23.85
C TYR A 228 -26.89 9.34 -23.57
N VAL A 229 -26.19 9.51 -22.44
CA VAL A 229 -25.06 8.65 -22.06
C VAL A 229 -25.32 7.94 -20.74
N VAL A 230 -25.06 6.63 -20.71
CA VAL A 230 -24.91 5.85 -19.48
C VAL A 230 -23.43 5.72 -19.16
N THR A 231 -22.96 6.43 -18.13
CA THR A 231 -21.57 6.31 -17.66
C THR A 231 -21.45 5.13 -16.71
N LEU A 232 -20.71 4.12 -17.13
CA LEU A 232 -20.41 2.93 -16.34
C LEU A 232 -19.09 3.07 -15.62
N LYS A 233 -19.10 2.94 -14.30
CA LYS A 233 -17.90 2.90 -13.46
C LYS A 233 -17.68 1.48 -12.95
N PHE A 234 -16.56 0.88 -13.33
CA PHE A 234 -16.12 -0.40 -12.79
C PHE A 234 -15.27 -0.15 -11.54
N CYS A 235 -15.65 -0.76 -10.43
CA CYS A 235 -15.00 -0.59 -9.13
C CYS A 235 -14.58 -1.95 -8.56
N ASP A 236 -13.39 -2.01 -7.97
CA ASP A 236 -12.97 -3.19 -7.22
C ASP A 236 -13.56 -3.19 -5.80
N SER A 237 -14.45 -4.14 -5.51
CA SER A 237 -14.98 -4.33 -4.16
C SER A 237 -13.94 -4.90 -3.18
N TYR A 238 -12.86 -5.52 -3.65
CA TYR A 238 -11.76 -6.00 -2.79
C TYR A 238 -11.03 -4.85 -2.09
N MET A 239 -11.00 -3.66 -2.71
CA MET A 239 -10.44 -2.44 -2.10
C MET A 239 -11.30 -1.90 -0.95
N LEU A 240 -12.59 -2.27 -0.91
CA LEU A 240 -13.54 -1.94 0.14
C LEU A 240 -13.59 -3.03 1.23
N ILE A 241 -13.60 -4.30 0.80
CA ILE A 241 -13.71 -5.49 1.63
C ILE A 241 -12.55 -6.44 1.26
N PRO A 242 -11.35 -6.27 1.85
CA PRO A 242 -10.16 -7.03 1.48
C PRO A 242 -10.18 -8.42 2.11
N THR A 243 -11.11 -9.25 1.65
CA THR A 243 -11.31 -10.63 2.09
C THR A 243 -11.83 -11.46 0.92
N LYS A 244 -11.49 -12.75 0.91
CA LYS A 244 -12.00 -13.69 -0.11
C LYS A 244 -13.53 -13.77 -0.06
N VAL A 245 -14.18 -13.88 -1.23
CA VAL A 245 -15.64 -14.06 -1.36
C VAL A 245 -16.17 -15.16 -0.43
N SER A 246 -15.45 -16.27 -0.29
CA SER A 246 -15.84 -17.40 0.58
C SER A 246 -15.96 -17.06 2.07
N LYS A 247 -15.28 -16.01 2.55
CA LYS A 247 -15.32 -15.58 3.96
C LYS A 247 -16.26 -14.41 4.22
N MET A 248 -16.78 -13.76 3.17
CA MET A 248 -17.71 -12.62 3.35
C MET A 248 -19.03 -12.99 4.04
N PRO A 249 -19.68 -14.14 3.75
CA PRO A 249 -20.93 -14.50 4.41
C PRO A 249 -20.83 -14.54 5.94
N GLU A 250 -19.73 -15.04 6.49
CA GLU A 250 -19.48 -15.09 7.95
C GLU A 250 -19.44 -13.69 8.58
N MET A 251 -19.03 -12.68 7.81
CA MET A 251 -18.90 -11.28 8.28
C MET A 251 -20.25 -10.56 8.29
N PHE A 252 -21.00 -10.68 7.20
CA PHE A 252 -22.17 -9.84 6.92
C PHE A 252 -23.51 -10.56 7.05
N MET A 253 -23.49 -11.89 7.02
CA MET A 253 -24.67 -12.75 6.99
C MET A 253 -24.50 -13.97 7.92
N PRO A 254 -24.13 -13.79 9.20
CA PRO A 254 -23.86 -14.91 10.09
C PRO A 254 -25.09 -15.84 10.19
N GLY A 255 -24.87 -17.15 10.00
CA GLY A 255 -25.92 -18.17 10.00
C GLY A 255 -26.61 -18.39 8.63
N THR A 256 -26.18 -17.71 7.57
CA THR A 256 -26.70 -17.96 6.22
C THR A 256 -26.27 -19.33 5.67
N LYS A 257 -27.12 -19.93 4.83
CA LYS A 257 -26.76 -21.11 4.02
C LYS A 257 -26.05 -20.75 2.71
N LEU A 258 -25.97 -19.46 2.38
CA LEU A 258 -25.27 -18.97 1.20
C LEU A 258 -23.76 -19.08 1.41
N ALA A 259 -23.12 -19.99 0.68
CA ALA A 259 -21.69 -20.22 0.73
C ALA A 259 -21.14 -20.40 -0.68
N LYS A 260 -19.84 -20.10 -0.86
CA LYS A 260 -19.15 -20.27 -2.14
C LYS A 260 -19.21 -21.75 -2.56
N GLU A 261 -19.57 -21.99 -3.81
CA GLU A 261 -19.77 -23.34 -4.35
C GLU A 261 -18.44 -24.00 -4.77
N LEU A 262 -18.42 -25.33 -4.89
CA LEU A 262 -17.24 -26.08 -5.36
C LEU A 262 -17.03 -25.87 -6.87
N PHE A 263 -15.80 -25.66 -7.33
CA PHE A 263 -15.53 -25.48 -8.77
C PHE A 263 -14.18 -26.04 -9.23
N PRO A 264 -14.15 -26.92 -10.25
CA PRO A 264 -12.90 -27.50 -10.77
C PRO A 264 -12.29 -26.60 -11.86
N TYR A 265 -11.66 -25.48 -11.48
CA TYR A 265 -11.14 -24.47 -12.41
C TYR A 265 -10.29 -25.06 -13.54
N ASP A 266 -9.32 -25.92 -13.21
CA ASP A 266 -8.38 -26.50 -14.18
C ASP A 266 -9.00 -27.57 -15.09
N TYR A 267 -10.17 -28.07 -14.73
CA TYR A 267 -10.95 -28.96 -15.60
C TYR A 267 -11.68 -28.18 -16.71
N TYR A 268 -12.03 -26.91 -16.46
CA TYR A 268 -12.84 -26.06 -17.34
C TYR A 268 -12.01 -25.41 -18.47
N THR A 269 -11.62 -26.22 -19.45
CA THR A 269 -11.07 -25.70 -20.73
C THR A 269 -12.19 -25.22 -21.65
N LEU A 270 -11.89 -24.25 -22.53
CA LEU A 270 -12.87 -23.76 -23.52
C LEU A 270 -13.43 -24.89 -24.40
N SER A 271 -12.61 -25.87 -24.78
CA SER A 271 -13.04 -27.03 -25.57
C SER A 271 -14.06 -27.89 -24.81
N ARG A 272 -13.78 -28.21 -23.53
CA ARG A 272 -14.71 -28.99 -22.68
C ARG A 272 -16.01 -28.22 -22.42
N TYR A 273 -15.89 -26.92 -22.11
CA TYR A 273 -17.06 -26.05 -21.92
C TYR A 273 -17.97 -26.00 -23.15
N LEU A 274 -17.40 -25.86 -24.35
CA LEU A 274 -18.16 -25.85 -25.60
C LEU A 274 -18.83 -27.20 -25.89
N LYS A 275 -18.17 -28.32 -25.59
CA LYS A 275 -18.75 -29.67 -25.66
C LYS A 275 -19.87 -29.89 -24.65
N ASN A 276 -19.88 -29.13 -23.55
CA ASN A 276 -20.92 -29.10 -22.53
C ASN A 276 -21.23 -30.45 -21.84
N LYS A 277 -20.24 -31.32 -21.73
CA LYS A 277 -20.35 -32.61 -21.05
C LYS A 277 -19.03 -32.90 -20.33
N GLY A 278 -19.07 -32.89 -19.00
CA GLY A 278 -17.92 -33.14 -18.13
C GLY A 278 -18.02 -34.51 -17.47
N ASP A 279 -16.88 -35.13 -17.21
CA ASP A 279 -16.75 -36.37 -16.45
C ASP A 279 -16.54 -36.04 -14.96
N ILE A 280 -17.35 -36.63 -14.09
CA ILE A 280 -17.37 -36.34 -12.64
C ILE A 280 -16.08 -36.84 -11.98
N ASP A 281 -15.61 -38.03 -12.35
CA ASP A 281 -14.45 -38.69 -11.75
C ASP A 281 -13.16 -38.00 -12.17
N GLU A 282 -13.08 -37.47 -13.40
CA GLU A 282 -11.97 -36.62 -13.82
C GLU A 282 -12.01 -35.23 -13.15
N ALA A 283 -13.19 -34.59 -13.11
CA ALA A 283 -13.31 -33.21 -12.66
C ALA A 283 -13.02 -33.04 -11.16
N VAL A 284 -13.43 -34.00 -10.32
CA VAL A 284 -13.22 -33.93 -8.87
C VAL A 284 -11.74 -33.92 -8.49
N LEU A 285 -10.86 -34.50 -9.33
CA LEU A 285 -9.40 -34.50 -9.10
C LEU A 285 -8.78 -33.09 -9.14
N TYR A 286 -9.49 -32.13 -9.72
CA TYR A 286 -9.08 -30.72 -9.79
C TYR A 286 -9.68 -29.86 -8.67
N ILE A 287 -10.34 -30.48 -7.68
CA ILE A 287 -10.89 -29.81 -6.50
C ILE A 287 -10.17 -30.33 -5.27
N ASN A 288 -9.39 -29.46 -4.63
CA ASN A 288 -8.66 -29.82 -3.42
C ASN A 288 -9.62 -30.23 -2.28
N ASN A 289 -9.28 -31.31 -1.57
CA ASN A 289 -10.02 -31.80 -0.40
C ASN A 289 -11.52 -32.06 -0.64
N CYS A 290 -11.89 -32.47 -1.85
CA CYS A 290 -13.28 -32.77 -2.20
C CYS A 290 -13.46 -34.27 -2.47
N THR A 291 -14.46 -34.87 -1.83
CA THR A 291 -14.88 -36.23 -2.16
C THR A 291 -15.78 -36.22 -3.39
N ARG A 292 -15.81 -37.35 -4.11
CA ARG A 292 -16.74 -37.55 -5.23
C ARG A 292 -18.19 -37.27 -4.84
N GLN A 293 -18.62 -37.72 -3.66
CA GLN A 293 -20.00 -37.55 -3.20
C GLN A 293 -20.34 -36.07 -2.99
N GLN A 294 -19.46 -35.31 -2.33
CA GLN A 294 -19.65 -33.86 -2.15
C GLN A 294 -19.79 -33.13 -3.49
N PHE A 295 -18.99 -33.49 -4.49
CA PHE A 295 -19.10 -32.88 -5.81
C PHE A 295 -20.40 -33.27 -6.55
N VAL A 296 -20.83 -34.54 -6.46
CA VAL A 296 -22.11 -34.98 -7.00
C VAL A 296 -23.27 -34.22 -6.36
N ASP A 297 -23.26 -34.03 -5.03
CA ASP A 297 -24.29 -33.30 -4.31
C ASP A 297 -24.37 -31.84 -4.77
N ALA A 298 -23.22 -31.19 -5.00
CA ALA A 298 -23.15 -29.84 -5.58
C ALA A 298 -23.73 -29.79 -7.01
N ILE A 299 -23.39 -30.75 -7.86
CA ILE A 299 -23.91 -30.86 -9.23
C ILE A 299 -25.44 -31.07 -9.22
N VAL A 300 -25.96 -31.90 -8.32
CA VAL A 300 -27.40 -32.16 -8.16
C VAL A 300 -28.12 -30.90 -7.70
N LYS A 301 -27.55 -30.18 -6.73
CA LYS A 301 -28.07 -28.89 -6.24
C LYS A 301 -28.15 -27.84 -7.38
N ALA A 302 -27.17 -27.83 -8.28
CA ALA A 302 -27.16 -27.02 -9.49
C ALA A 302 -28.10 -27.53 -10.60
N ASN A 303 -28.77 -28.68 -10.39
CA ASN A 303 -29.57 -29.40 -11.38
C ASN A 303 -28.77 -29.70 -12.67
N ALA A 304 -27.46 -29.93 -12.54
CA ALA A 304 -26.54 -30.11 -13.66
C ALA A 304 -26.17 -31.58 -13.94
N LEU A 305 -26.65 -32.53 -13.14
CA LEU A 305 -26.39 -33.96 -13.34
C LEU A 305 -27.04 -34.45 -14.63
N ILE A 306 -26.30 -35.19 -15.46
CA ILE A 306 -26.84 -35.83 -16.67
C ILE A 306 -27.08 -37.32 -16.38
N ASP A 307 -26.05 -38.00 -15.88
CA ASP A 307 -26.06 -39.40 -15.50
C ASP A 307 -25.06 -39.65 -14.35
N ASN A 308 -24.84 -40.90 -13.96
CA ASN A 308 -23.96 -41.25 -12.85
C ASN A 308 -22.47 -40.93 -13.06
N LYS A 309 -22.06 -40.62 -14.29
CA LYS A 309 -20.66 -40.31 -14.65
C LYS A 309 -20.47 -38.90 -15.16
N THR A 310 -21.51 -38.24 -15.65
CA THR A 310 -21.37 -36.99 -16.39
C THR A 310 -22.34 -35.89 -15.98
N PHE A 311 -21.90 -34.65 -16.17
CA PHE A 311 -22.63 -33.45 -15.81
C PHE A 311 -22.58 -32.36 -16.91
N ASN A 312 -23.55 -31.46 -16.86
CA ASN A 312 -23.70 -30.32 -17.76
C ASN A 312 -22.80 -29.17 -17.29
N MET A 313 -21.66 -29.02 -17.95
CA MET A 313 -20.63 -28.05 -17.55
C MET A 313 -21.11 -26.60 -17.59
N LYS A 314 -21.88 -26.20 -18.62
CA LYS A 314 -22.41 -24.83 -18.75
C LYS A 314 -23.38 -24.51 -17.64
N LYS A 315 -24.32 -25.41 -17.37
CA LYS A 315 -25.31 -25.23 -16.30
C LYS A 315 -24.65 -25.13 -14.92
N TYR A 316 -23.64 -25.96 -14.67
CA TYR A 316 -22.89 -25.90 -13.42
C TYR A 316 -22.05 -24.61 -13.29
N ALA A 317 -21.38 -24.15 -14.36
CA ALA A 317 -20.64 -22.89 -14.34
C ALA A 317 -21.54 -21.66 -14.17
N ILE A 318 -22.71 -21.65 -14.81
CA ILE A 318 -23.72 -20.60 -14.59
C ILE A 318 -24.13 -20.58 -13.12
N TYR A 319 -24.53 -21.73 -12.56
CA TYR A 319 -24.94 -21.82 -11.16
C TYR A 319 -23.83 -21.34 -10.21
N TYR A 320 -22.59 -21.77 -10.43
CA TYR A 320 -21.43 -21.37 -9.64
C TYR A 320 -21.22 -19.84 -9.67
N CYS A 321 -21.16 -19.26 -10.87
CA CYS A 321 -20.91 -17.84 -11.05
C CYS A 321 -22.08 -16.97 -10.54
N GLU A 322 -23.33 -17.47 -10.66
CA GLU A 322 -24.51 -16.83 -10.06
C GLU A 322 -24.41 -16.74 -8.53
N ILE A 323 -23.90 -17.80 -7.87
CA ILE A 323 -23.68 -17.81 -6.42
C ILE A 323 -22.58 -16.81 -6.01
N ASP A 324 -21.46 -16.74 -6.74
CA ASP A 324 -20.38 -15.79 -6.45
C ASP A 324 -20.85 -14.32 -6.56
N VAL A 325 -21.61 -14.01 -7.61
CA VAL A 325 -22.22 -12.68 -7.80
C VAL A 325 -23.25 -12.38 -6.72
N GLU A 326 -24.07 -13.35 -6.32
CA GLU A 326 -25.09 -13.19 -5.27
C GLU A 326 -24.47 -12.97 -3.87
N ILE A 327 -23.39 -13.68 -3.55
CA ILE A 327 -22.61 -13.45 -2.32
C ILE A 327 -22.06 -12.04 -2.32
N THR A 328 -21.41 -11.64 -3.41
CA THR A 328 -20.80 -10.31 -3.55
C THR A 328 -21.86 -9.22 -3.42
N ARG A 329 -22.97 -9.32 -4.14
CA ARG A 329 -24.11 -8.39 -4.05
C ARG A 329 -24.59 -8.25 -2.61
N THR A 330 -24.89 -9.37 -1.96
CA THR A 330 -25.52 -9.33 -0.63
C THR A 330 -24.56 -8.79 0.43
N CYS A 331 -23.29 -9.22 0.40
CA CYS A 331 -22.29 -8.78 1.37
C CYS A 331 -21.89 -7.31 1.16
N VAL A 332 -21.69 -6.87 -0.08
CA VAL A 332 -21.35 -5.46 -0.37
C VAL A 332 -22.52 -4.53 -0.03
N ASN A 333 -23.77 -4.94 -0.27
CA ASN A 333 -24.95 -4.17 0.15
C ASN A 333 -25.07 -4.08 1.68
N ALA A 334 -24.82 -5.18 2.39
CA ALA A 334 -24.78 -5.19 3.86
C ALA A 334 -23.69 -4.25 4.38
N PHE A 335 -22.50 -4.29 3.77
CA PHE A 335 -21.40 -3.40 4.09
C PHE A 335 -21.74 -1.93 3.83
N ARG A 336 -22.32 -1.60 2.67
CA ARG A 336 -22.79 -0.25 2.34
C ARG A 336 -23.75 0.29 3.40
N LYS A 337 -24.73 -0.51 3.80
CA LYS A 337 -25.69 -0.16 4.85
C LYS A 337 -24.98 0.12 6.18
N GLN A 338 -24.03 -0.73 6.55
CA GLN A 338 -23.23 -0.55 7.78
C GLN A 338 -22.38 0.72 7.74
N ILE A 339 -21.68 1.00 6.63
CA ILE A 339 -20.92 2.24 6.43
C ILE A 339 -21.82 3.47 6.56
N LYS A 340 -23.03 3.42 6.00
CA LYS A 340 -24.00 4.51 6.14
C LYS A 340 -24.50 4.66 7.58
N GLN A 341 -24.70 3.57 8.31
CA GLN A 341 -25.14 3.63 9.72
C GLN A 341 -24.04 4.15 10.65
N GLU A 342 -22.81 3.66 10.50
CA GLU A 342 -21.71 3.92 11.43
C GLU A 342 -20.98 5.25 11.13
N PHE A 343 -20.78 5.57 9.84
CA PHE A 343 -20.05 6.76 9.41
C PHE A 343 -20.97 7.82 8.78
N GLY A 344 -22.16 7.43 8.32
CA GLY A 344 -23.07 8.33 7.61
C GLY A 344 -22.48 8.91 6.33
N VAL A 345 -21.67 8.13 5.63
CA VAL A 345 -21.14 8.42 4.29
C VAL A 345 -21.70 7.40 3.29
N GLU A 346 -21.83 7.79 2.02
CA GLU A 346 -22.25 6.88 0.96
C GLU A 346 -21.04 6.11 0.42
N MET A 347 -21.04 4.78 0.56
CA MET A 347 -19.91 3.93 0.18
C MET A 347 -19.54 4.09 -1.30
N CYS A 348 -20.54 4.24 -2.18
CA CYS A 348 -20.33 4.26 -3.64
C CYS A 348 -19.53 5.48 -4.14
N ASP A 349 -19.39 6.53 -3.34
CA ASP A 349 -18.58 7.70 -3.68
C ASP A 349 -17.06 7.46 -3.55
N TYR A 350 -16.68 6.38 -2.88
CA TYR A 350 -15.34 6.05 -2.44
C TYR A 350 -14.85 4.74 -3.06
N LEU A 351 -13.52 4.61 -3.25
CA LEU A 351 -12.90 3.46 -3.92
C LEU A 351 -12.30 2.44 -2.96
N SER A 352 -12.03 2.83 -1.72
CA SER A 352 -11.40 1.97 -0.72
C SER A 352 -11.88 2.27 0.68
N ILE A 353 -11.73 1.30 1.59
CA ILE A 353 -11.99 1.51 3.02
C ILE A 353 -11.17 2.67 3.60
N SER A 354 -9.93 2.87 3.12
CA SER A 354 -9.09 4.01 3.49
C SER A 354 -9.73 5.34 3.12
N SER A 355 -10.32 5.45 1.93
CA SER A 355 -11.00 6.67 1.49
C SER A 355 -12.30 6.93 2.25
N ILE A 356 -13.02 5.86 2.65
CA ILE A 356 -14.20 5.95 3.53
C ILE A 356 -13.80 6.45 4.93
N ALA A 357 -12.73 5.89 5.52
CA ALA A 357 -12.24 6.31 6.83
C ALA A 357 -11.81 7.78 6.83
N LYS A 358 -11.13 8.23 5.77
CA LYS A 358 -10.78 9.65 5.59
C LYS A 358 -12.02 10.55 5.47
N ALA A 359 -13.02 10.13 4.72
CA ALA A 359 -14.28 10.86 4.61
C ALA A 359 -15.01 10.98 5.96
N TYR A 360 -15.01 9.90 6.74
CA TYR A 360 -15.53 9.94 8.10
C TYR A 360 -14.79 10.95 8.98
N GLN A 361 -13.46 10.97 8.93
CA GLN A 361 -12.64 11.95 9.66
C GLN A 361 -12.90 13.40 9.21
N ILE A 362 -13.05 13.65 7.91
CA ILE A 362 -13.43 14.98 7.38
C ILE A 362 -14.78 15.41 7.96
N LYS A 363 -15.79 14.54 7.88
CA LYS A 363 -17.14 14.80 8.42
C LYS A 363 -17.12 15.15 9.91
N GLU A 364 -16.26 14.49 10.67
CA GLU A 364 -16.13 14.67 12.12
C GLU A 364 -15.29 15.90 12.52
N GLY A 365 -14.75 16.65 11.55
CA GLY A 365 -13.98 17.86 11.80
C GLY A 365 -12.51 17.61 12.19
N VAL A 366 -11.99 16.41 11.94
CA VAL A 366 -10.58 16.04 12.23
C VAL A 366 -9.60 16.92 11.46
N PHE A 367 -9.96 17.36 10.26
CA PHE A 367 -9.13 18.19 9.41
C PHE A 367 -9.53 19.68 9.43
N ARG A 368 -10.38 20.10 10.37
CA ARG A 368 -10.73 21.53 10.51
C ARG A 368 -9.46 22.35 10.72
N ASP A 369 -9.34 23.44 9.96
CA ASP A 369 -8.19 24.37 9.95
C ASP A 369 -6.84 23.73 9.58
N VAL A 370 -6.82 22.51 9.05
CA VAL A 370 -5.63 21.86 8.50
C VAL A 370 -5.42 22.31 7.06
N ASN A 371 -4.16 22.53 6.67
CA ASN A 371 -3.77 22.78 5.30
C ASN A 371 -3.12 21.53 4.67
N ASN A 372 -3.54 21.18 3.45
CA ASN A 372 -2.74 20.36 2.55
C ASN A 372 -1.44 21.08 2.20
N ILE A 373 -0.37 20.32 2.01
CA ILE A 373 0.97 20.81 1.65
C ILE A 373 1.39 20.31 0.26
N THR A 374 2.14 21.12 -0.48
CA THR A 374 2.65 20.79 -1.83
C THR A 374 4.14 21.14 -1.97
N GLY A 375 4.74 20.79 -3.11
CA GLY A 375 6.05 21.28 -3.51
C GLY A 375 7.17 21.01 -2.49
N SER A 376 8.01 22.01 -2.25
CA SER A 376 9.20 21.89 -1.39
C SER A 376 8.84 21.59 0.07
N LEU A 377 7.73 22.13 0.59
CA LEU A 377 7.30 21.86 1.97
C LEU A 377 6.89 20.39 2.14
N ARG A 378 6.13 19.85 1.17
CA ARG A 378 5.76 18.43 1.13
C ARG A 378 7.00 17.53 1.13
N LYS A 379 7.97 17.82 0.26
CA LYS A 379 9.24 17.07 0.19
C LYS A 379 10.07 17.16 1.47
N TYR A 380 10.14 18.34 2.09
CA TYR A 380 10.84 18.54 3.35
C TYR A 380 10.24 17.68 4.48
N LEU A 381 8.92 17.70 4.63
CA LEU A 381 8.23 16.92 5.65
C LEU A 381 8.23 15.42 5.35
N GLN A 382 8.26 15.02 4.07
CA GLN A 382 8.38 13.62 3.67
C GLN A 382 9.69 12.97 4.20
N GLN A 383 10.77 13.74 4.35
CA GLN A 383 12.04 13.22 4.90
C GLN A 383 11.92 12.79 6.38
N MET A 384 10.94 13.32 7.09
CA MET A 384 10.66 13.03 8.50
C MET A 384 9.74 11.80 8.68
N ILE A 385 9.16 11.29 7.60
CA ILE A 385 8.30 10.11 7.62
C ILE A 385 9.17 8.88 7.86
N VAL A 386 9.14 8.40 9.11
CA VAL A 386 9.84 7.20 9.57
C VAL A 386 8.81 6.22 10.11
N GLY A 387 8.66 5.08 9.43
CA GLY A 387 7.76 3.99 9.81
C GLY A 387 8.11 3.30 11.13
N GLY A 388 7.44 2.17 11.41
CA GLY A 388 7.68 1.35 12.59
C GLY A 388 9.12 0.85 12.69
N ARG A 389 9.64 0.72 13.91
CA ARG A 389 10.98 0.16 14.14
C ARG A 389 10.89 -1.37 14.04
N VAL A 390 11.74 -1.95 13.19
CA VAL A 390 11.85 -3.41 13.02
C VAL A 390 13.32 -3.80 13.09
N CYS A 391 13.70 -4.46 14.18
CA CYS A 391 15.07 -4.95 14.37
C CYS A 391 15.13 -6.03 15.46
N THR A 392 16.15 -6.88 15.36
CA THR A 392 16.60 -7.70 16.49
C THR A 392 17.47 -6.84 17.42
N LYS A 393 17.62 -7.30 18.67
CA LYS A 393 18.53 -6.67 19.64
C LYS A 393 19.92 -6.48 19.03
N PHE A 394 20.45 -5.26 19.00
CA PHE A 394 21.75 -4.93 18.36
C PHE A 394 21.86 -5.31 16.88
N ASN A 395 20.75 -5.55 16.17
CA ASN A 395 20.71 -6.10 14.80
C ASN A 395 21.50 -7.43 14.65
N LYS A 396 21.49 -8.28 15.69
CA LYS A 396 22.17 -9.60 15.67
C LYS A 396 21.17 -10.76 15.57
N LYS A 397 21.69 -11.93 15.19
CA LYS A 397 20.97 -13.20 15.24
C LYS A 397 20.89 -13.71 16.67
N TYR A 398 19.80 -14.38 17.04
CA TYR A 398 19.65 -14.98 18.36
C TYR A 398 18.98 -16.35 18.26
N HIS A 399 19.47 -17.29 19.06
CA HIS A 399 18.81 -18.54 19.39
C HIS A 399 18.79 -18.64 20.92
N LEU A 400 17.59 -18.63 21.49
CA LEU A 400 17.37 -18.44 22.92
C LEU A 400 16.51 -19.57 23.45
N LYS A 401 16.90 -20.13 24.60
CA LYS A 401 16.06 -21.04 25.40
C LYS A 401 15.62 -20.31 26.66
N LYS A 402 14.69 -19.36 26.48
CA LYS A 402 14.21 -18.44 27.51
C LYS A 402 12.70 -18.33 27.44
N HIS A 403 12.08 -18.04 28.58
CA HIS A 403 10.66 -17.73 28.65
C HIS A 403 10.39 -16.31 28.14
N LEU A 404 9.86 -16.19 26.92
CA LEU A 404 9.53 -14.91 26.31
C LEU A 404 8.02 -14.75 26.11
N GLN A 405 7.58 -13.50 26.03
CA GLN A 405 6.26 -13.09 25.57
C GLN A 405 6.39 -12.20 24.35
N ASP A 406 5.50 -12.39 23.37
CA ASP A 406 5.27 -11.42 22.30
C ASP A 406 4.30 -10.34 22.79
N PHE A 407 4.85 -9.26 23.33
CA PHE A 407 4.11 -8.22 24.03
C PHE A 407 3.75 -7.09 23.05
N ASP A 408 2.48 -7.02 22.68
CA ASP A 408 1.95 -6.20 21.59
C ASP A 408 1.12 -5.01 22.10
N ALA A 409 1.30 -3.86 21.45
CA ALA A 409 0.56 -2.63 21.76
C ALA A 409 -0.86 -2.68 21.21
N VAL A 410 -1.86 -2.43 22.07
CA VAL A 410 -3.26 -2.45 21.68
C VAL A 410 -3.57 -1.32 20.68
N GLY A 411 -3.64 -1.70 19.40
CA GLY A 411 -3.96 -0.78 18.30
C GLY A 411 -3.02 0.42 18.24
N LEU A 412 -1.71 0.18 18.14
CA LEU A 412 -0.65 1.18 18.27
C LEU A 412 -0.95 2.52 17.56
N TYR A 413 -1.35 2.49 16.28
CA TYR A 413 -1.61 3.72 15.53
C TYR A 413 -2.86 4.46 16.00
N LEU A 414 -3.93 3.77 16.39
CA LEU A 414 -5.10 4.39 17.01
C LEU A 414 -4.73 4.96 18.39
N SER A 415 -3.88 4.27 19.15
CA SER A 415 -3.34 4.75 20.43
C SER A 415 -2.48 6.00 20.24
N ALA A 416 -1.67 6.05 19.18
CA ALA A 416 -0.90 7.23 18.80
C ALA A 416 -1.81 8.40 18.39
N MET A 417 -2.82 8.16 17.56
CA MET A 417 -3.83 9.15 17.17
C MET A 417 -4.64 9.66 18.37
N ARG A 418 -4.92 8.81 19.35
CA ARG A 418 -5.57 9.20 20.61
C ARG A 418 -4.72 10.12 21.49
N ARG A 419 -3.40 10.00 21.38
CA ARG A 419 -2.42 10.73 22.19
C ARG A 419 -1.94 12.02 21.53
N CYS A 420 -1.79 12.02 20.20
CA CYS A 420 -1.27 13.16 19.46
C CYS A 420 -2.35 14.21 19.16
N TYR A 421 -2.06 15.09 18.21
CA TYR A 421 -2.96 16.12 17.69
C TYR A 421 -2.55 16.46 16.25
N TYR A 422 -3.42 17.16 15.52
CA TYR A 422 -3.12 17.64 14.16
C TYR A 422 -2.76 19.13 14.16
N PRO A 423 -1.56 19.53 13.73
CA PRO A 423 -1.23 20.94 13.55
C PRO A 423 -2.18 21.64 12.56
N THR A 424 -2.57 22.87 12.89
CA THR A 424 -3.50 23.69 12.11
C THR A 424 -2.89 25.02 11.70
N GLY A 425 -3.51 25.69 10.74
CA GLY A 425 -3.03 26.95 10.17
C GLY A 425 -1.90 26.76 9.16
N GLN A 426 -1.21 27.85 8.85
CA GLN A 426 -0.09 27.84 7.91
C GLN A 426 1.22 27.53 8.65
N ALA A 427 2.04 26.69 8.05
CA ALA A 427 3.43 26.52 8.43
C ALA A 427 4.17 27.86 8.30
N LYS A 428 5.00 28.17 9.29
CA LYS A 428 5.89 29.35 9.32
C LYS A 428 7.34 28.89 9.50
N THR A 429 8.28 29.63 8.92
CA THR A 429 9.71 29.38 9.10
C THR A 429 10.16 29.81 10.50
N LEU A 430 11.02 29.02 11.15
CA LEU A 430 11.64 29.41 12.40
C LEU A 430 12.65 30.54 12.19
N THR A 431 12.57 31.59 13.01
CA THR A 431 13.59 32.64 13.04
C THR A 431 14.83 32.20 13.81
N ASN A 432 15.96 32.89 13.63
CA ASN A 432 17.20 32.62 14.39
C ASN A 432 16.97 32.69 15.91
N ASP A 433 16.16 33.65 16.39
CA ASP A 433 15.82 33.77 17.81
C ASP A 433 14.99 32.58 18.30
N GLN A 434 14.04 32.10 17.49
CA GLN A 434 13.26 30.92 17.81
C GLN A 434 14.13 29.66 17.81
N ILE A 435 15.07 29.53 16.87
CA ILE A 435 16.04 28.43 16.83
C ILE A 435 16.90 28.46 18.09
N ALA A 436 17.46 29.62 18.46
CA ALA A 436 18.23 29.79 19.69
C ALA A 436 17.42 29.44 20.94
N TYR A 437 16.14 29.86 20.97
CA TYR A 437 15.21 29.52 22.05
C TYR A 437 15.03 28.02 22.20
N TYR A 438 14.79 27.28 21.11
CA TYR A 438 14.55 25.83 21.14
C TYR A 438 15.82 24.97 21.22
N ASN A 439 16.99 25.53 20.94
CA ASN A 439 18.28 24.89 21.23
C ASN A 439 18.56 24.79 22.74
N ILE A 440 17.76 25.46 23.57
CA ILE A 440 17.72 25.23 25.02
C ILE A 440 16.76 24.06 25.30
N LYS A 441 17.29 22.99 25.91
CA LYS A 441 16.55 21.76 26.20
C LYS A 441 15.22 22.02 26.90
N ASP A 442 15.21 22.78 27.98
CA ASP A 442 13.97 23.01 28.75
C ASP A 442 12.88 23.65 27.91
N ASN A 443 13.25 24.54 26.99
CA ASN A 443 12.30 25.19 26.07
C ASN A 443 11.73 24.21 25.03
N LEU A 444 12.54 23.28 24.50
CA LEU A 444 12.02 22.23 23.61
C LEU A 444 10.99 21.34 24.33
N PHE A 445 11.19 21.06 25.61
CA PHE A 445 10.31 20.22 26.43
C PHE A 445 9.07 20.97 26.98
N ARG A 446 8.96 22.29 26.76
CA ARG A 446 7.71 23.03 26.96
C ARG A 446 6.64 22.65 25.94
N ILE A 447 7.03 22.05 24.81
CA ILE A 447 6.11 21.50 23.82
C ILE A 447 5.66 20.11 24.29
N GLN A 448 4.46 20.04 24.86
CA GLN A 448 3.83 18.82 25.35
C GLN A 448 2.70 18.39 24.42
N GLU A 449 2.22 17.15 24.56
CA GLU A 449 1.21 16.56 23.69
C GLU A 449 -0.23 17.00 24.04
N ASP A 450 -0.45 17.56 25.24
CA ASP A 450 -1.79 17.89 25.74
C ASP A 450 -2.24 19.33 25.44
N PRO A 451 -3.56 19.62 25.52
CA PRO A 451 -4.10 20.96 25.27
C PRO A 451 -3.60 22.07 26.20
N ASN A 452 -3.09 21.74 27.39
CA ASN A 452 -2.55 22.71 28.35
C ASN A 452 -1.03 22.88 28.22
N SER A 453 -0.44 22.38 27.13
CA SER A 453 0.99 22.52 26.82
C SER A 453 1.45 23.97 26.98
N PRO A 454 2.54 24.23 27.73
CA PRO A 454 3.11 25.58 27.89
C PRO A 454 3.56 26.22 26.58
N ASP A 455 3.77 25.42 25.54
CA ASP A 455 4.00 25.85 24.16
C ASP A 455 3.16 24.99 23.20
N LEU A 456 2.19 25.61 22.52
CA LEU A 456 1.30 24.92 21.58
C LEU A 456 1.91 24.76 20.18
N ARG A 457 3.13 25.26 19.95
CA ARG A 457 3.76 25.13 18.65
C ARG A 457 4.08 23.67 18.33
N THR A 458 4.12 23.36 17.04
CA THR A 458 4.52 22.04 16.52
C THR A 458 5.68 22.22 15.58
N LEU A 459 6.85 21.69 15.94
CA LEU A 459 8.08 21.91 15.18
C LEU A 459 8.40 20.73 14.26
N TYR A 460 8.95 21.07 13.10
CA TYR A 460 9.54 20.17 12.11
C TYR A 460 10.89 20.75 11.73
N VAL A 461 11.98 20.09 12.15
CA VAL A 461 13.32 20.67 12.17
C VAL A 461 14.36 19.82 11.46
N SER A 462 15.34 20.51 10.88
CA SER A 462 16.63 19.98 10.49
C SER A 462 17.57 20.14 11.68
N VAL A 463 18.15 19.03 12.14
CA VAL A 463 18.90 19.00 13.41
C VAL A 463 20.18 18.20 13.27
N LYS A 464 21.26 18.70 13.87
CA LYS A 464 22.49 17.93 14.07
C LYS A 464 22.40 17.24 15.43
N LEU A 465 22.62 15.94 15.46
CA LEU A 465 22.70 15.17 16.71
C LEU A 465 24.16 14.85 17.02
N THR A 466 24.55 15.01 18.29
CA THR A 466 25.87 14.61 18.79
C THR A 466 25.71 13.82 20.08
N LYS A 467 26.57 12.82 20.29
CA LYS A 467 26.53 12.03 21.53
C LYS A 467 26.94 12.92 22.70
N SER A 468 26.11 12.99 23.75
CA SER A 468 26.50 13.67 24.98
C SER A 468 27.48 12.80 25.80
N LYS A 469 27.98 13.34 26.92
CA LYS A 469 28.79 12.57 27.87
C LYS A 469 28.00 11.43 28.52
N ASP A 470 26.69 11.62 28.70
CA ASP A 470 25.79 10.65 29.30
C ASP A 470 25.02 9.84 28.24
N PHE A 471 25.56 9.76 27.02
CA PHE A 471 24.92 9.07 25.91
C PHE A 471 24.62 7.61 26.26
N ILE A 472 23.37 7.18 26.00
CA ILE A 472 22.95 5.81 26.27
C ILE A 472 22.92 5.03 24.97
N TYR A 473 23.78 4.01 24.90
CA TYR A 473 23.79 3.05 23.82
C TYR A 473 22.62 2.09 23.97
N ARG A 474 21.66 2.14 23.05
CA ARG A 474 20.44 1.33 23.13
C ARG A 474 20.54 0.07 22.29
N ALA A 475 20.07 -1.04 22.83
CA ALA A 475 19.83 -2.26 22.08
C ALA A 475 18.91 -2.04 20.86
N PHE A 476 17.94 -1.15 21.02
CA PHE A 476 17.01 -0.71 20.00
C PHE A 476 17.11 0.81 19.86
N PRO A 477 17.88 1.32 18.87
CA PRO A 477 18.08 2.74 18.70
C PRO A 477 16.76 3.47 18.37
N VAL A 478 16.62 4.71 18.84
CA VAL A 478 15.42 5.54 18.63
C VAL A 478 15.46 6.22 17.27
N GLN A 479 16.64 6.60 16.82
CA GLN A 479 16.84 7.26 15.52
C GLN A 479 17.18 6.25 14.41
N SER A 480 16.89 6.63 13.16
CA SER A 480 17.37 5.94 11.97
C SER A 480 17.72 6.89 10.83
N TYR A 481 18.56 6.43 9.90
CA TYR A 481 18.83 7.11 8.64
C TYR A 481 18.76 6.12 7.46
N ILE A 482 18.56 6.66 6.25
CA ILE A 482 18.66 5.88 5.02
C ILE A 482 20.12 5.86 4.59
N LYS A 483 20.68 4.66 4.38
CA LYS A 483 22.06 4.53 3.91
C LYS A 483 22.16 5.10 2.48
N PRO A 484 23.00 6.12 2.24
CA PRO A 484 23.10 6.77 0.94
C PRO A 484 23.64 5.80 -0.12
N SER A 485 23.31 6.07 -1.38
CA SER A 485 23.93 5.35 -2.50
C SER A 485 25.37 5.81 -2.66
N PRO A 486 26.35 4.91 -2.88
CA PRO A 486 27.64 5.34 -3.38
C PRO A 486 27.43 6.00 -4.76
N GLU A 487 28.00 7.20 -4.95
CA GLU A 487 27.90 7.95 -6.19
C GLU A 487 28.42 7.11 -7.38
N LEU A 488 27.57 6.88 -8.38
CA LEU A 488 28.00 6.27 -9.65
C LEU A 488 28.44 7.38 -10.60
N LYS A 489 29.63 7.25 -11.20
CA LYS A 489 30.03 8.12 -12.31
C LYS A 489 29.24 7.73 -13.56
N LYS A 490 28.80 8.75 -14.31
CA LYS A 490 28.00 8.56 -15.52
C LYS A 490 28.70 7.62 -16.51
N GLY A 491 28.05 6.51 -16.86
CA GLY A 491 28.57 5.49 -17.78
C GLY A 491 29.09 4.20 -17.13
N GLU A 492 29.22 4.16 -15.80
CA GLU A 492 29.60 2.93 -15.09
C GLU A 492 28.37 2.02 -14.88
N LYS A 493 28.47 0.76 -15.33
CA LYS A 493 27.52 -0.28 -14.92
C LYS A 493 27.81 -0.63 -13.48
N ARG A 494 26.79 -0.56 -12.62
CA ARG A 494 26.88 -0.92 -11.21
C ARG A 494 27.33 -2.38 -11.05
N VAL A 495 28.58 -2.58 -10.65
CA VAL A 495 29.03 -3.87 -10.11
C VAL A 495 28.65 -3.85 -8.63
N ARG A 496 27.74 -4.74 -8.21
CA ARG A 496 27.31 -4.80 -6.80
C ARG A 496 28.53 -5.19 -5.95
N THR A 497 29.02 -4.25 -5.16
CA THR A 497 30.08 -4.47 -4.16
C THR A 497 29.48 -4.68 -2.78
N GLU A 498 30.30 -5.09 -1.81
CA GLU A 498 29.94 -5.15 -0.39
C GLU A 498 29.54 -3.77 0.18
N ALA A 499 30.04 -2.67 -0.40
CA ALA A 499 29.64 -1.30 -0.05
C ALA A 499 28.24 -0.92 -0.54
N ASP A 500 27.71 -1.59 -1.59
CA ASP A 500 26.36 -1.41 -2.13
C ASP A 500 25.25 -2.05 -1.28
N ARG A 501 25.61 -2.81 -0.24
CA ARG A 501 24.66 -3.43 0.70
C ARG A 501 23.83 -2.35 1.42
N ASN A 502 22.52 -2.57 1.57
CA ASN A 502 21.58 -1.64 2.22
C ASN A 502 21.45 -0.23 1.62
N VAL A 503 21.99 0.03 0.43
CA VAL A 503 21.78 1.31 -0.25
C VAL A 503 20.30 1.55 -0.47
N GLY A 504 19.80 2.69 0.02
CA GLY A 504 18.36 3.02 0.01
C GLY A 504 17.55 2.37 1.14
N THR A 505 18.17 1.56 2.01
CA THR A 505 17.51 0.93 3.15
C THR A 505 17.68 1.76 4.42
N ARG A 506 16.63 1.79 5.24
CA ARG A 506 16.64 2.49 6.53
C ARG A 506 17.26 1.63 7.64
N ILE A 507 18.20 2.21 8.39
CA ILE A 507 18.94 1.55 9.46
C ILE A 507 18.73 2.31 10.77
N PHE A 508 18.18 1.63 11.78
CA PHE A 508 18.16 2.09 13.16
C PHE A 508 19.53 1.80 13.79
N THR A 509 20.23 2.85 14.25
CA THR A 509 21.61 2.73 14.74
C THR A 509 21.88 3.69 15.90
N ASN A 510 22.85 3.38 16.76
CA ASN A 510 23.38 4.34 17.73
C ASN A 510 24.44 5.28 17.10
N ASP A 511 24.99 4.86 15.97
CA ASP A 511 26.17 5.44 15.34
C ASP A 511 25.77 6.13 14.04
N LEU A 512 25.44 7.43 14.16
CA LEU A 512 25.13 8.29 13.02
C LEU A 512 26.40 8.65 12.24
N PRO A 513 26.32 8.80 10.90
CA PRO A 513 27.43 9.35 10.12
C PRO A 513 27.79 10.76 10.62
N GLU A 514 29.09 11.08 10.57
CA GLU A 514 29.58 12.38 11.00
C GLU A 514 28.95 13.52 10.19
N ASN A 515 28.58 14.61 10.86
CA ASN A 515 27.91 15.77 10.27
C ASN A 515 26.58 15.48 9.55
N LYS A 516 25.94 14.32 9.79
CA LYS A 516 24.62 14.04 9.21
C LYS A 516 23.55 14.97 9.79
N ILE A 517 22.87 15.69 8.90
CA ILE A 517 21.65 16.41 9.24
C ILE A 517 20.49 15.43 9.29
N MET A 518 19.77 15.45 10.40
CA MET A 518 18.57 14.66 10.61
C MET A 518 17.34 15.55 10.42
N PHE A 519 16.24 14.96 9.93
CA PHE A 519 14.96 15.64 9.78
C PHE A 519 13.97 15.00 10.73
N MET A 520 13.44 15.77 11.68
CA MET A 520 12.62 15.25 12.77
C MET A 520 11.53 16.26 13.14
N ASP A 521 10.35 15.76 13.50
CA ASP A 521 9.43 16.55 14.32
C ASP A 521 9.92 16.61 15.77
N HIS A 522 9.35 17.53 16.56
CA HIS A 522 9.75 17.72 17.95
C HIS A 522 9.58 16.48 18.84
N ILE A 523 8.63 15.57 18.57
CA ILE A 523 8.43 14.34 19.36
C ILE A 523 9.65 13.43 19.18
N ALA A 524 10.04 13.18 17.93
CA ALA A 524 11.21 12.37 17.62
C ALA A 524 12.51 12.98 18.19
N LEU A 525 12.66 14.31 18.15
CA LEU A 525 13.82 15.00 18.73
C LEU A 525 13.86 14.87 20.26
N GLN A 526 12.73 15.13 20.93
CA GLN A 526 12.59 14.95 22.38
C GLN A 526 12.90 13.50 22.80
N ASP A 527 12.50 12.51 22.01
CA ASP A 527 12.76 11.09 22.28
C ASP A 527 14.26 10.76 22.18
N CYS A 528 14.96 11.32 21.18
CA CYS A 528 16.42 11.20 21.08
C CYS A 528 17.13 11.76 22.32
N VAL A 529 16.67 12.91 22.82
CA VAL A 529 17.21 13.54 24.05
C VAL A 529 16.84 12.74 25.30
N THR A 530 15.61 12.23 25.38
CA THR A 530 15.08 11.56 26.57
C THR A 530 15.68 10.18 26.76
N PHE A 531 15.62 9.35 25.70
CA PHE A 531 15.92 7.94 25.77
C PHE A 531 17.38 7.61 25.45
N GLN A 532 18.07 8.44 24.65
CA GLN A 532 19.47 8.21 24.28
C GLN A 532 20.43 9.31 24.74
N LYS A 533 19.92 10.39 25.34
CA LYS A 533 20.74 11.53 25.81
C LYS A 533 21.60 12.13 24.70
N TYR A 534 21.06 12.28 23.48
CA TYR A 534 21.73 13.07 22.45
C TYR A 534 21.76 14.55 22.86
N ASN A 535 22.86 15.23 22.55
CA ASN A 535 22.89 16.67 22.36
C ASN A 535 22.36 16.99 20.95
N TYR A 536 21.79 18.18 20.79
CA TYR A 536 21.22 18.60 19.52
C TYR A 536 21.49 20.06 19.21
N GLU A 537 21.50 20.37 17.92
CA GLU A 537 21.57 21.72 17.38
C GLU A 537 20.56 21.81 16.22
N ILE A 538 19.47 22.53 16.44
CA ILE A 538 18.50 22.89 15.41
C ILE A 538 19.17 23.88 14.47
N ILE A 539 19.17 23.56 13.18
CA ILE A 539 19.78 24.35 12.11
C ILE A 539 18.72 25.20 11.42
N SER A 540 17.55 24.61 11.15
CA SER A 540 16.44 25.24 10.45
C SER A 540 15.15 24.47 10.74
N GLY A 541 14.00 25.04 10.43
CA GLY A 541 12.75 24.30 10.46
C GLY A 541 11.54 25.15 10.20
N VAL A 542 10.38 24.48 10.23
CA VAL A 542 9.06 25.11 10.17
C VAL A 542 8.26 24.76 11.41
N TYR A 543 7.27 25.59 11.73
CA TYR A 543 6.35 25.35 12.82
C TYR A 543 4.91 25.73 12.48
N TYR A 544 3.99 25.13 13.22
CA TYR A 544 2.57 25.49 13.26
C TYR A 544 2.25 26.01 14.66
N GLU A 545 1.33 26.98 14.77
CA GLU A 545 1.01 27.66 16.04
C GLU A 545 -0.13 27.00 16.81
N THR A 546 -1.04 26.34 16.11
CA THR A 546 -2.28 25.81 16.67
C THR A 546 -2.44 24.31 16.37
N ARG A 547 -3.39 23.68 17.08
CA ARG A 547 -3.59 22.23 17.09
C ARG A 547 -5.08 21.89 17.09
N ASN A 548 -5.43 20.80 16.44
CA ASN A 548 -6.75 20.19 16.48
C ASN A 548 -6.65 18.80 17.13
N TYR A 549 -7.38 18.61 18.22
CA TYR A 549 -7.40 17.38 19.03
C TYR A 549 -8.56 16.44 18.68
N ARG A 550 -9.38 16.77 17.66
CA ARG A 550 -10.57 15.98 17.32
C ARG A 550 -10.25 14.55 16.90
N ILE A 551 -9.04 14.31 16.37
CA ILE A 551 -8.56 12.96 16.06
C ILE A 551 -8.57 12.04 17.29
N ASN A 552 -8.42 12.59 18.49
CA ASN A 552 -8.31 11.83 19.72
C ASN A 552 -9.62 11.09 20.03
N ASP A 553 -10.74 11.81 19.95
CA ASP A 553 -12.08 11.28 20.15
C ASP A 553 -12.42 10.24 19.07
N ILE A 554 -12.08 10.54 17.81
CA ILE A 554 -12.40 9.66 16.68
C ILE A 554 -11.59 8.37 16.75
N ALA A 555 -10.32 8.44 17.15
CA ALA A 555 -9.51 7.25 17.36
C ALA A 555 -10.03 6.37 18.52
N ALA A 556 -10.56 6.98 19.59
CA ALA A 556 -11.21 6.25 20.67
C ALA A 556 -12.49 5.55 20.19
N LYS A 557 -13.38 6.29 19.51
CA LYS A 557 -14.63 5.74 18.97
C LYS A 557 -14.38 4.58 17.99
N MET A 558 -13.44 4.73 17.05
CA MET A 558 -13.08 3.66 16.11
C MET A 558 -12.56 2.41 16.82
N HIS A 559 -11.79 2.58 17.90
CA HIS A 559 -11.30 1.47 18.71
C HIS A 559 -12.46 0.77 19.46
N GLU A 560 -13.34 1.54 20.10
CA GLU A 560 -14.52 1.01 20.81
C GLU A 560 -15.43 0.20 19.88
N THR A 561 -15.74 0.74 18.69
CA THR A 561 -16.51 0.02 17.67
C THR A 561 -15.84 -1.29 17.28
N ARG A 562 -14.51 -1.29 17.06
CA ARG A 562 -13.76 -2.53 16.76
C ARG A 562 -13.88 -3.55 17.91
N GLN A 563 -13.82 -3.11 19.16
CA GLN A 563 -13.91 -4.01 20.32
C GLN A 563 -15.28 -4.69 20.42
N VAL A 564 -16.37 -4.03 20.01
CA VAL A 564 -17.70 -4.66 19.92
C VAL A 564 -17.66 -5.86 18.98
N TYR A 565 -17.14 -5.69 17.76
CA TYR A 565 -17.04 -6.79 16.78
C TYR A 565 -16.04 -7.87 17.22
N LYS A 566 -14.94 -7.49 17.89
CA LYS A 566 -13.96 -8.44 18.45
C LYS A 566 -14.59 -9.32 19.52
N LYS A 567 -15.38 -8.76 20.43
CA LYS A 567 -16.11 -9.51 21.47
C LYS A 567 -17.18 -10.45 20.89
N ALA A 568 -17.79 -10.05 19.78
CA ALA A 568 -18.74 -10.89 19.05
C ALA A 568 -18.07 -11.96 18.17
N GLU A 569 -16.72 -12.07 18.20
CA GLU A 569 -15.92 -12.94 17.30
C GLU A 569 -16.23 -12.74 15.81
N ASN A 570 -16.74 -11.57 15.43
CA ASN A 570 -17.13 -11.28 14.07
C ASN A 570 -15.90 -10.83 13.26
N PRO A 571 -15.59 -11.44 12.10
CA PRO A 571 -14.41 -11.07 11.31
C PRO A 571 -14.44 -9.63 10.78
N LEU A 572 -15.57 -8.92 10.85
CA LEU A 572 -15.68 -7.47 10.60
C LEU A 572 -14.69 -6.64 11.39
N GLN A 573 -14.24 -7.09 12.58
CA GLN A 573 -13.22 -6.39 13.34
C GLN A 573 -11.94 -6.13 12.52
N ASN A 574 -11.63 -6.96 11.52
CA ASN A 574 -10.48 -6.77 10.62
C ASN A 574 -10.65 -5.56 9.68
N ILE A 575 -11.87 -5.32 9.18
CA ILE A 575 -12.16 -4.12 8.36
C ILE A 575 -12.03 -2.88 9.24
N TRP A 576 -12.55 -2.91 10.46
CA TRP A 576 -12.40 -1.82 11.43
C TRP A 576 -10.95 -1.58 11.85
N LYS A 577 -10.16 -2.65 12.02
CA LYS A 577 -8.70 -2.57 12.23
C LYS A 577 -8.04 -1.84 11.06
N LEU A 578 -8.38 -2.23 9.83
CA LEU A 578 -7.83 -1.61 8.63
C LEU A 578 -8.26 -0.15 8.51
N ALA A 579 -9.54 0.18 8.69
CA ALA A 579 -10.04 1.56 8.68
C ALA A 579 -9.27 2.44 9.68
N GLY A 580 -9.02 1.95 10.90
CA GLY A 580 -8.22 2.65 11.90
C GLY A 580 -6.77 2.86 11.47
N ASN A 581 -6.12 1.82 10.95
CA ASN A 581 -4.72 1.88 10.50
C ASN A 581 -4.54 2.75 9.23
N THR A 582 -5.53 2.79 8.35
CA THR A 582 -5.45 3.59 7.10
C THR A 582 -5.51 5.09 7.32
N GLY A 583 -5.90 5.54 8.52
CA GLY A 583 -5.92 6.95 8.91
C GLY A 583 -4.57 7.64 8.69
N TYR A 584 -3.44 6.99 9.00
CA TYR A 584 -2.10 7.56 8.77
C TYR A 584 -1.50 7.21 7.39
N GLY A 585 -1.79 6.03 6.84
CA GLY A 585 -1.28 5.60 5.52
C GLY A 585 -1.67 6.59 4.43
N ASN A 586 -2.93 7.05 4.46
CA ASN A 586 -3.41 8.12 3.57
C ASN A 586 -2.68 9.47 3.75
N LEU A 587 -2.18 9.78 4.94
CA LEU A 587 -1.48 11.04 5.24
C LEU A 587 -0.02 10.99 4.78
N ALA A 588 0.57 9.78 4.78
CA ALA A 588 1.96 9.51 4.45
C ALA A 588 2.20 9.16 2.97
N GLN A 589 1.18 9.27 2.12
CA GLN A 589 1.24 8.84 0.72
C GLN A 589 2.42 9.49 -0.03
N LYS A 590 3.19 8.66 -0.73
CA LYS A 590 4.23 9.10 -1.66
C LYS A 590 3.62 9.80 -2.86
N ASP A 591 4.44 10.55 -3.57
CA ASP A 591 4.01 11.17 -4.83
C ASP A 591 3.64 10.09 -5.86
N HIS A 592 2.52 10.29 -6.55
CA HIS A 592 2.13 9.46 -7.69
C HIS A 592 2.91 9.91 -8.92
N THR A 593 3.90 9.13 -9.34
CA THR A 593 4.77 9.50 -10.46
C THR A 593 4.12 9.33 -11.83
N GLN A 594 3.05 8.53 -11.91
CA GLN A 594 2.40 8.14 -13.15
C GLN A 594 0.88 8.33 -13.11
N GLU A 595 0.30 8.53 -14.29
CA GLU A 595 -1.11 8.36 -14.59
C GLU A 595 -1.29 7.42 -15.78
N TYR A 596 -2.47 6.83 -15.91
CA TYR A 596 -2.72 5.79 -16.89
C TYR A 596 -3.95 6.15 -17.72
N GLU A 597 -3.86 5.94 -19.03
CA GLU A 597 -4.97 6.15 -19.95
C GLU A 597 -5.01 5.05 -21.01
N ILE A 598 -6.21 4.74 -21.51
CA ILE A 598 -6.37 3.94 -22.72
C ILE A 598 -6.72 4.87 -23.88
N VAL A 599 -5.83 4.93 -24.88
CA VAL A 599 -5.91 5.86 -26.01
C VAL A 599 -6.00 5.13 -27.33
N ASP A 600 -6.50 5.81 -28.36
CA ASP A 600 -6.42 5.33 -29.73
C ASP A 600 -5.08 5.69 -30.41
N GLN A 601 -4.87 5.17 -31.62
CA GLN A 601 -3.66 5.46 -32.40
C GLN A 601 -3.44 6.95 -32.63
N LYS A 602 -4.51 7.72 -32.87
CA LYS A 602 -4.41 9.15 -33.15
C LYS A 602 -3.90 9.89 -31.92
N LYS A 603 -4.49 9.65 -30.75
CA LYS A 603 -4.09 10.28 -29.49
C LYS A 603 -2.71 9.80 -29.03
N LEU A 604 -2.35 8.54 -29.28
CA LEU A 604 -0.98 8.06 -29.08
C LEU A 604 0.02 8.87 -29.92
N ASN A 605 -0.25 9.06 -31.21
CA ASN A 605 0.60 9.88 -32.09
C ASN A 605 0.72 11.32 -31.56
N GLU A 606 -0.37 11.90 -31.04
CA GLU A 606 -0.32 13.23 -30.42
C GLU A 606 0.61 13.28 -29.20
N TYR A 607 0.57 12.28 -28.33
CA TYR A 607 1.51 12.21 -27.19
C TYR A 607 2.96 12.05 -27.64
N GLN A 608 3.21 11.17 -28.61
CA GLN A 608 4.55 10.95 -29.16
C GLN A 608 5.13 12.22 -29.82
N ILE A 609 4.30 13.03 -30.46
CA ILE A 609 4.75 14.28 -31.11
C ILE A 609 4.87 15.43 -30.11
N LYS A 610 3.85 15.65 -29.27
CA LYS A 610 3.74 16.85 -28.45
C LYS A 610 4.41 16.73 -27.07
N MET A 611 4.45 15.53 -26.50
CA MET A 611 4.91 15.29 -25.12
C MET A 611 5.71 13.98 -24.95
N PRO A 612 6.71 13.67 -25.81
CA PRO A 612 7.41 12.39 -25.77
C PRO A 612 8.12 12.13 -24.43
N HIS A 613 8.62 13.17 -23.77
CA HIS A 613 9.31 13.09 -22.48
C HIS A 613 8.40 12.73 -21.29
N LYS A 614 7.07 12.85 -21.44
CA LYS A 614 6.10 12.44 -20.41
C LYS A 614 5.62 11.00 -20.62
N LEU A 615 5.79 10.43 -21.80
CA LEU A 615 5.35 9.07 -22.09
C LEU A 615 6.37 8.08 -21.51
N ASP A 616 5.93 7.25 -20.56
CA ASP A 616 6.81 6.35 -19.82
C ASP A 616 6.74 4.90 -20.34
N ASP A 617 5.53 4.43 -20.66
CA ASP A 617 5.29 3.08 -21.19
C ASP A 617 4.06 3.06 -22.12
N VAL A 618 4.06 2.16 -23.10
CA VAL A 618 2.98 1.96 -24.08
C VAL A 618 2.75 0.47 -24.29
N ILE A 619 1.56 0.02 -23.92
CA ILE A 619 1.13 -1.37 -24.06
C ILE A 619 -0.01 -1.43 -25.08
N GLY A 620 0.17 -2.20 -26.15
CA GLY A 620 -0.89 -2.46 -27.13
C GLY A 620 -1.97 -3.38 -26.57
N LEU A 621 -3.24 -2.93 -26.58
CA LEU A 621 -4.39 -3.73 -26.15
C LEU A 621 -5.15 -4.32 -27.35
N SER A 622 -5.32 -3.54 -28.43
CA SER A 622 -5.97 -4.00 -29.66
C SER A 622 -5.38 -3.24 -30.85
N PRO A 623 -5.71 -3.58 -32.12
CA PRO A 623 -5.10 -2.95 -33.29
C PRO A 623 -5.10 -1.41 -33.28
N ASN A 624 -6.03 -0.77 -32.56
CA ASN A 624 -6.15 0.68 -32.46
C ASN A 624 -6.30 1.19 -31.02
N LYS A 625 -5.96 0.40 -29.99
CA LYS A 625 -6.06 0.83 -28.58
C LYS A 625 -4.78 0.51 -27.81
N TYR A 626 -4.34 1.48 -27.02
CA TYR A 626 -3.08 1.44 -26.29
C TYR A 626 -3.31 1.87 -24.85
N PHE A 627 -2.80 1.10 -23.89
CA PHE A 627 -2.66 1.51 -22.51
C PHE A 627 -1.34 2.29 -22.38
N VAL A 628 -1.41 3.55 -21.96
CA VAL A 628 -0.26 4.44 -21.85
C VAL A 628 -0.02 4.84 -20.40
N SER A 629 1.24 4.85 -19.99
CA SER A 629 1.70 5.42 -18.72
C SER A 629 2.30 6.80 -18.99
N ILE A 630 1.84 7.81 -18.27
CA ILE A 630 2.22 9.22 -18.44
C ILE A 630 2.79 9.73 -17.12
N ARG A 631 3.96 10.37 -17.16
CA ARG A 631 4.61 10.95 -15.98
C ARG A 631 3.86 12.20 -15.50
N LYS A 632 3.55 12.23 -14.20
CA LYS A 632 2.90 13.35 -13.53
C LYS A 632 3.88 14.40 -13.04
N GLU A 633 3.44 15.66 -13.06
CA GLU A 633 4.14 16.76 -12.42
C GLU A 633 4.01 16.66 -10.89
N LEU A 634 5.13 16.46 -10.19
CA LEU A 634 5.13 16.25 -8.73
C LEU A 634 4.82 17.53 -7.95
N ASN A 635 5.19 18.70 -8.47
CA ASN A 635 5.09 19.98 -7.75
C ASN A 635 3.65 20.40 -7.40
N LYS A 636 2.65 19.81 -8.05
CA LYS A 636 1.23 20.12 -7.83
C LYS A 636 0.52 19.13 -6.90
N GLN A 637 1.19 18.07 -6.47
CA GLN A 637 0.56 17.05 -5.63
C GLN A 637 0.45 17.53 -4.19
N GLU A 638 -0.76 17.43 -3.68
CA GLU A 638 -1.10 17.74 -2.29
C GLU A 638 -0.83 16.54 -1.39
N GLY A 639 -0.47 16.80 -0.13
CA GLY A 639 -0.22 15.79 0.88
C GLY A 639 -0.48 16.31 2.28
N GLN A 640 -0.35 15.42 3.27
CA GLN A 640 -0.58 15.71 4.69
C GLN A 640 0.54 15.12 5.56
N GLN A 641 1.78 15.14 5.06
CA GLN A 641 2.95 14.51 5.69
C GLN A 641 3.19 15.01 7.11
N HIS A 642 3.01 16.31 7.37
CA HIS A 642 3.07 16.88 8.73
C HIS A 642 2.20 16.10 9.74
N LEU A 643 0.97 15.72 9.37
CA LEU A 643 0.09 14.93 10.24
C LEU A 643 0.60 13.50 10.41
N ALA A 644 1.08 12.88 9.33
CA ALA A 644 1.66 11.54 9.38
C ALA A 644 2.89 11.47 10.29
N CYS A 645 3.77 12.48 10.26
CA CYS A 645 4.92 12.59 11.15
C CYS A 645 4.50 12.51 12.62
N MET A 646 3.48 13.29 13.02
CA MET A 646 2.96 13.29 14.39
C MET A 646 2.50 11.91 14.84
N VAL A 647 1.68 11.23 14.02
CA VAL A 647 1.19 9.88 14.35
C VAL A 647 2.34 8.87 14.44
N LEU A 648 3.24 8.88 13.46
CA LEU A 648 4.36 7.93 13.40
C LEU A 648 5.35 8.16 14.55
N SER A 649 5.68 9.40 14.90
CA SER A 649 6.59 9.70 16.01
C SER A 649 5.95 9.36 17.35
N THR A 650 4.67 9.66 17.55
CA THR A 650 3.93 9.26 18.75
C THR A 650 3.85 7.74 18.89
N SER A 651 3.65 7.00 17.80
CA SER A 651 3.67 5.52 17.83
C SER A 651 5.03 4.98 18.29
N LYS A 652 6.14 5.56 17.80
CA LYS A 652 7.50 5.19 18.24
C LYS A 652 7.76 5.58 19.69
N ARG A 653 7.22 6.71 20.15
CA ARG A 653 7.28 7.14 21.57
C ARG A 653 6.62 6.11 22.49
N ILE A 654 5.40 5.66 22.15
CA ILE A 654 4.67 4.65 22.94
C ILE A 654 5.52 3.39 23.11
N MET A 655 6.12 2.88 22.02
CA MET A 655 7.01 1.71 22.10
C MET A 655 8.30 2.01 22.88
N SER A 656 8.90 3.18 22.69
CA SER A 656 10.17 3.56 23.33
C SER A 656 10.03 3.76 24.84
N GLU A 657 8.90 4.28 25.31
CA GLU A 657 8.60 4.42 26.75
C GLU A 657 8.67 3.06 27.47
N VAL A 658 8.17 2.00 26.84
CA VAL A 658 8.18 0.64 27.40
C VAL A 658 9.56 0.01 27.23
N MET A 659 10.09 -0.01 26.01
CA MET A 659 11.33 -0.73 25.71
C MET A 659 12.56 -0.10 26.37
N CYS A 660 12.67 1.23 26.39
CA CYS A 660 13.79 1.89 27.05
C CYS A 660 13.69 1.76 28.56
N LEU A 661 12.48 1.76 29.14
CA LEU A 661 12.30 1.48 30.56
C LEU A 661 12.68 0.03 30.90
N ALA A 662 12.30 -0.94 30.07
CA ALA A 662 12.72 -2.34 30.22
C ALA A 662 14.25 -2.45 30.23
N GLU A 663 14.92 -1.83 29.25
CA GLU A 663 16.39 -1.80 29.17
C GLU A 663 17.02 -1.11 30.39
N ASP A 664 16.47 0.02 30.84
CA ASP A 664 16.92 0.74 32.05
C ASP A 664 16.82 -0.12 33.33
N LEU A 665 15.87 -1.07 33.37
CA LEU A 665 15.66 -2.00 34.49
C LEU A 665 16.42 -3.33 34.34
N GLY A 666 17.20 -3.51 33.26
CA GLY A 666 17.86 -4.79 32.96
C GLY A 666 16.89 -5.92 32.58
N ILE A 667 15.73 -5.56 32.03
CA ILE A 667 14.75 -6.49 31.45
C ILE A 667 15.06 -6.61 29.97
N GLU A 668 15.33 -7.83 29.51
CA GLU A 668 15.82 -8.05 28.16
C GLU A 668 14.68 -8.11 27.13
N CYS A 669 14.83 -7.33 26.05
CA CYS A 669 14.05 -7.45 24.83
C CYS A 669 14.93 -7.96 23.69
N TYR A 670 14.41 -8.88 22.88
CA TYR A 670 15.21 -9.57 21.85
C TYR A 670 14.83 -9.20 20.42
N TYR A 671 13.59 -8.77 20.21
CA TYR A 671 13.06 -8.43 18.90
C TYR A 671 11.97 -7.38 19.02
N GLN A 672 11.82 -6.56 17.97
CA GLN A 672 10.68 -5.67 17.79
C GLN A 672 10.24 -5.70 16.32
N ASP A 673 8.92 -5.77 16.11
CA ASP A 673 8.29 -5.47 14.83
C ASP A 673 7.14 -4.48 15.03
N THR A 674 7.45 -3.19 14.84
CA THR A 674 6.50 -2.08 14.88
C THR A 674 5.80 -1.92 16.23
N ASP A 675 4.72 -2.66 16.48
CA ASP A 675 3.84 -2.64 17.66
C ASP A 675 4.08 -3.75 18.66
N SER A 676 4.91 -4.74 18.32
CA SER A 676 5.22 -5.90 19.16
C SER A 676 6.68 -5.93 19.62
N MET A 677 6.94 -6.56 20.78
CA MET A 677 8.28 -6.83 21.28
C MET A 677 8.39 -8.19 21.98
N HIS A 678 9.49 -8.91 21.76
CA HIS A 678 9.79 -10.14 22.50
C HIS A 678 10.56 -9.82 23.78
N VAL A 679 9.90 -9.97 24.93
CA VAL A 679 10.40 -9.59 26.26
C VAL A 679 10.40 -10.77 27.24
N GLU A 680 11.30 -10.77 28.22
CA GLU A 680 11.35 -11.76 29.30
C GLU A 680 10.02 -11.83 30.09
N ALA A 681 9.36 -13.00 30.02
CA ALA A 681 7.98 -13.20 30.47
C ALA A 681 7.79 -12.99 31.98
N ASP A 682 8.75 -13.46 32.76
CA ASP A 682 8.76 -13.42 34.23
C ASP A 682 8.93 -11.99 34.78
N LYS A 683 9.50 -11.08 33.99
CA LYS A 683 9.77 -9.70 34.39
C LYS A 683 8.71 -8.68 33.99
N ILE A 684 7.67 -9.09 33.25
CA ILE A 684 6.61 -8.18 32.78
C ILE A 684 5.88 -7.47 33.94
N LYS A 685 5.65 -8.15 35.06
CA LYS A 685 5.01 -7.53 36.24
C LYS A 685 5.85 -6.38 36.80
N LEU A 686 7.15 -6.60 36.94
CA LEU A 686 8.10 -5.57 37.38
C LEU A 686 8.11 -4.38 36.42
N LEU A 687 8.11 -4.66 35.10
CA LEU A 687 8.03 -3.61 34.09
C LEU A 687 6.74 -2.80 34.21
N ALA A 688 5.59 -3.45 34.43
CA ALA A 688 4.30 -2.79 34.56
C ALA A 688 4.23 -1.88 35.79
N GLU A 689 4.75 -2.33 36.94
CA GLU A 689 4.84 -1.54 38.16
C GLU A 689 5.72 -0.30 37.96
N ALA A 690 6.92 -0.48 37.41
CA ALA A 690 7.82 0.63 37.12
C ALA A 690 7.24 1.61 36.08
N TYR A 691 6.54 1.10 35.07
CA TYR A 691 5.86 1.91 34.06
C TYR A 691 4.77 2.77 34.69
N LYS A 692 3.96 2.19 35.58
CA LYS A 692 2.94 2.92 36.35
C LYS A 692 3.55 4.01 37.23
N THR A 693 4.65 3.73 37.92
CA THR A 693 5.36 4.74 38.72
C THR A 693 5.93 5.88 37.86
N LYS A 694 6.55 5.56 36.72
CA LYS A 694 7.23 6.55 35.88
C LYS A 694 6.27 7.41 35.05
N TYR A 695 5.20 6.80 34.52
CA TYR A 695 4.32 7.42 33.54
C TYR A 695 2.88 7.61 34.02
N ASN A 696 2.54 7.16 35.23
CA ASN A 696 1.20 7.23 35.81
C ASN A 696 0.12 6.64 34.88
N ARG A 697 0.44 5.53 34.20
CA ARG A 697 -0.42 4.83 33.25
C ARG A 697 -0.30 3.32 33.44
N GLU A 698 -1.40 2.60 33.23
CA GLU A 698 -1.41 1.13 33.27
C GLU A 698 -0.78 0.55 32.01
N LEU A 699 0.22 -0.32 32.16
CA LEU A 699 0.91 -0.93 31.01
C LEU A 699 0.10 -2.09 30.40
N ILE A 700 -0.53 -2.92 31.23
CA ILE A 700 -1.15 -4.18 30.80
C ILE A 700 -2.67 -4.01 30.72
N GLY A 701 -3.26 -4.44 29.61
CA GLY A 701 -4.72 -4.51 29.44
C GLY A 701 -5.18 -4.42 27.99
N ASP A 702 -6.48 -4.24 27.79
CA ASP A 702 -7.14 -4.23 26.48
C ASP A 702 -7.51 -2.82 25.97
N ALA A 703 -7.15 -1.76 26.71
CA ALA A 703 -7.41 -0.38 26.32
C ALA A 703 -6.28 0.20 25.44
N GLN A 704 -6.59 1.25 24.69
CA GLN A 704 -5.59 1.99 23.92
C GLN A 704 -4.44 2.51 24.80
N GLY A 705 -3.22 2.36 24.29
CA GLY A 705 -1.99 2.71 25.00
C GLY A 705 -1.48 1.62 25.95
N GLN A 706 -2.21 0.52 26.12
CA GLN A 706 -1.79 -0.66 26.88
C GLN A 706 -1.23 -1.74 25.96
N PHE A 707 -0.72 -2.81 26.58
CA PHE A 707 -0.08 -3.94 25.94
C PHE A 707 -0.62 -5.26 26.48
N HIS A 708 -0.61 -6.31 25.64
CA HIS A 708 -0.95 -7.67 26.02
C HIS A 708 -0.12 -8.69 25.23
N SER A 709 -0.09 -9.95 25.68
CA SER A 709 0.52 -11.02 24.89
C SER A 709 -0.31 -11.32 23.62
N ASP A 710 0.34 -11.40 22.46
CA ASP A 710 -0.28 -11.73 21.17
C ASP A 710 -0.14 -13.22 20.79
N PHE A 711 0.45 -14.06 21.65
CA PHE A 711 0.48 -15.49 21.39
C PHE A 711 -0.92 -16.09 21.44
N ASP A 712 -1.38 -16.58 20.27
CA ASP A 712 -2.69 -17.22 20.08
C ASP A 712 -2.59 -18.35 19.04
N PRO A 713 -2.14 -19.55 19.44
CA PRO A 713 -1.95 -20.70 18.55
C PRO A 713 -3.31 -21.24 18.08
N GLU A 714 -3.59 -21.05 16.79
CA GLU A 714 -4.89 -21.37 16.18
C GLU A 714 -5.31 -22.85 16.38
N GLU A 715 -4.35 -23.79 16.40
CA GLU A 715 -4.62 -25.22 16.60
C GLU A 715 -5.32 -25.53 17.93
N PHE A 716 -4.96 -24.79 18.98
CA PHE A 716 -5.48 -24.95 20.34
C PHE A 716 -6.44 -23.85 20.75
N LYS A 717 -6.94 -23.05 19.81
CA LYS A 717 -7.80 -21.91 20.08
C LYS A 717 -8.97 -22.28 20.99
N LYS A 718 -9.19 -21.48 22.04
CA LYS A 718 -10.18 -21.71 23.11
C LYS A 718 -9.94 -22.93 24.01
N MET A 719 -8.84 -23.67 23.84
CA MET A 719 -8.51 -24.86 24.63
C MET A 719 -7.49 -24.60 25.74
N PHE A 720 -6.75 -23.49 25.68
CA PHE A 720 -5.68 -23.16 26.64
C PHE A 720 -6.03 -21.96 27.52
N ASP A 721 -5.35 -21.87 28.66
CA ASP A 721 -5.31 -20.65 29.47
C ASP A 721 -4.36 -19.65 28.79
N LYS A 722 -4.92 -18.56 28.23
CA LYS A 722 -4.14 -17.54 27.52
C LYS A 722 -3.07 -16.87 28.39
N SER A 723 -3.23 -16.86 29.72
CA SER A 723 -2.20 -16.31 30.61
C SER A 723 -1.01 -17.25 30.83
N SER A 724 -1.15 -18.52 30.44
CA SER A 724 -0.12 -19.56 30.62
C SER A 724 0.83 -19.70 29.44
N ILE A 725 0.50 -19.11 28.28
CA ILE A 725 1.29 -19.28 27.07
C ILE A 725 2.60 -18.52 27.17
N VAL A 726 3.71 -19.19 26.89
CA VAL A 726 5.05 -18.60 26.84
C VAL A 726 5.84 -19.22 25.71
N SER A 727 6.75 -18.46 25.09
CA SER A 727 7.80 -19.07 24.27
C SER A 727 8.84 -19.69 25.20
N VAL A 728 9.23 -20.93 25.00
CA VAL A 728 10.32 -21.60 25.74
C VAL A 728 11.63 -21.64 24.95
N GLU A 729 11.54 -21.47 23.63
CA GLU A 729 12.69 -21.41 22.72
C GLU A 729 12.36 -20.55 21.51
N SER A 730 13.22 -19.58 21.18
CA SER A 730 13.02 -18.66 20.06
C SER A 730 14.26 -18.57 19.18
N ILE A 731 14.06 -18.49 17.86
CA ILE A 731 15.13 -18.22 16.90
C ILE A 731 14.78 -16.96 16.11
N PHE A 732 15.57 -15.91 16.29
CA PHE A 732 15.48 -14.66 15.56
C PHE A 732 16.59 -14.62 14.50
N VAL A 733 16.21 -14.89 13.24
CA VAL A 733 17.15 -14.96 12.13
C VAL A 733 17.45 -13.58 11.57
N SER A 734 16.41 -12.77 11.32
CA SER A 734 16.53 -11.39 10.87
C SER A 734 15.21 -10.62 11.06
N LYS A 735 15.12 -9.40 10.51
CA LYS A 735 13.86 -8.63 10.48
C LYS A 735 12.76 -9.45 9.81
N LYS A 736 11.64 -9.64 10.52
CA LYS A 736 10.43 -10.34 10.07
C LYS A 736 10.62 -11.83 9.75
N VAL A 737 11.69 -12.45 10.24
CA VAL A 737 11.94 -13.88 10.10
C VAL A 737 12.41 -14.46 11.42
N TYR A 738 11.49 -15.14 12.10
CA TYR A 738 11.70 -15.76 13.39
C TYR A 738 10.70 -16.88 13.65
N ILE A 739 11.00 -17.70 14.66
CA ILE A 739 10.10 -18.73 15.19
C ILE A 739 10.15 -18.71 16.71
N ASP A 740 8.98 -18.91 17.33
CA ASP A 740 8.83 -19.17 18.75
C ASP A 740 8.22 -20.57 18.95
N LYS A 741 8.87 -21.38 19.78
CA LYS A 741 8.31 -22.64 20.31
C LYS A 741 7.54 -22.30 21.58
N LEU A 742 6.23 -22.44 21.50
CA LEU A 742 5.29 -22.07 22.54
C LEU A 742 4.96 -23.26 23.43
N GLU A 743 4.91 -23.05 24.74
CA GLU A 743 4.35 -23.98 25.71
C GLU A 743 3.13 -23.34 26.38
N MET A 744 2.06 -24.10 26.56
CA MET A 744 0.83 -23.61 27.17
C MET A 744 0.12 -24.69 27.98
N LYS A 745 -0.68 -24.27 28.96
CA LYS A 745 -1.56 -25.16 29.73
C LYS A 745 -2.92 -25.30 29.03
N ILE A 746 -3.29 -26.53 28.72
CA ILE A 746 -4.60 -26.87 28.20
C ILE A 746 -5.59 -27.01 29.35
N ILE A 747 -6.73 -26.34 29.21
CA ILE A 747 -7.84 -26.32 30.16
C ILE A 747 -9.10 -26.98 29.59
N LYS A 748 -9.16 -27.22 28.27
CA LYS A 748 -10.28 -27.91 27.62
C LYS A 748 -9.81 -28.94 26.61
N LYS A 749 -10.59 -29.99 26.42
CA LYS A 749 -10.40 -30.98 25.34
C LYS A 749 -11.58 -30.99 24.37
N LYS A 750 -11.30 -31.33 23.11
CA LYS A 750 -12.33 -31.63 22.12
C LYS A 750 -12.87 -33.04 22.37
N VAL A 751 -14.19 -33.16 22.45
CA VAL A 751 -14.91 -34.43 22.58
C VAL A 751 -15.93 -34.50 21.44
N PRO A 752 -15.99 -35.59 20.63
CA PRO A 752 -16.99 -35.72 19.58
C PRO A 752 -18.40 -35.58 20.15
N ARG A 753 -19.29 -34.94 19.40
CA ARG A 753 -20.69 -34.86 19.80
C ARG A 753 -21.38 -36.21 19.64
N ALA A 754 -22.36 -36.46 20.49
CA ALA A 754 -23.15 -37.69 20.44
C ALA A 754 -24.09 -37.73 19.22
N ASP A 755 -24.55 -36.57 18.74
CA ASP A 755 -25.47 -36.40 17.61
C ASP A 755 -24.76 -36.26 16.26
N ASP A 756 -23.50 -35.79 16.25
CA ASP A 756 -22.67 -35.66 15.05
C ASP A 756 -21.18 -35.88 15.39
N PRO A 757 -20.61 -37.07 15.09
CA PRO A 757 -19.21 -37.38 15.39
C PRO A 757 -18.19 -36.48 14.69
N ASP A 758 -18.57 -35.77 13.61
CA ASP A 758 -17.70 -34.84 12.89
C ASP A 758 -17.65 -33.45 13.57
N LEU A 759 -18.53 -33.20 14.55
CA LEU A 759 -18.53 -32.02 15.39
C LEU A 759 -17.95 -32.32 16.77
N PHE A 760 -17.29 -31.33 17.37
CA PHE A 760 -16.67 -31.46 18.68
C PHE A 760 -17.22 -30.43 19.65
N ASP A 761 -17.49 -30.87 20.88
CA ASP A 761 -17.68 -29.98 22.03
C ASP A 761 -16.38 -29.79 22.80
N LEU A 762 -16.23 -28.61 23.39
CA LEU A 762 -15.13 -28.30 24.29
C LEU A 762 -15.56 -28.58 25.73
N VAL A 763 -14.89 -29.54 26.36
CA VAL A 763 -15.16 -29.95 27.75
C VAL A 763 -13.98 -29.54 28.61
N ASP A 764 -14.27 -28.95 29.79
CA ASP A 764 -13.24 -28.58 30.76
C ASP A 764 -12.48 -29.82 31.25
N LEU A 765 -11.16 -29.67 31.35
CA LEU A 765 -10.27 -30.67 31.96
C LEU A 765 -10.23 -30.49 33.48
N ASP A 766 -9.94 -31.57 34.19
CA ASP A 766 -9.75 -31.52 35.63
C ASP A 766 -8.56 -30.60 35.96
N LYS A 767 -8.83 -29.56 36.75
CA LYS A 767 -7.85 -28.56 37.19
C LYS A 767 -6.73 -29.16 38.05
N SER A 768 -6.92 -30.36 38.60
CA SER A 768 -5.90 -31.07 39.38
C SER A 768 -4.79 -31.67 38.52
N GLN A 769 -5.00 -31.82 37.21
CA GLN A 769 -4.05 -32.40 36.27
C GLN A 769 -3.47 -31.33 35.34
N GLN A 770 -2.14 -31.23 35.28
CA GLN A 770 -1.46 -30.31 34.37
C GLN A 770 -1.28 -30.96 32.99
N TYR A 771 -1.98 -30.43 32.00
CA TYR A 771 -1.83 -30.80 30.60
C TYR A 771 -1.08 -29.69 29.87
N THR A 772 0.17 -29.91 29.47
CA THR A 772 0.93 -28.97 28.65
C THR A 772 0.91 -29.39 27.19
N GLN A 773 0.85 -28.41 26.29
CA GLN A 773 0.99 -28.63 24.85
C GLN A 773 2.01 -27.68 24.25
N THR A 774 2.61 -28.12 23.15
CA THR A 774 3.56 -27.33 22.36
C THR A 774 2.89 -26.85 21.07
N ALA A 775 3.14 -25.60 20.70
CA ALA A 775 2.81 -25.06 19.37
C ALA A 775 3.97 -24.22 18.83
N TYR A 776 3.86 -23.77 17.57
CA TYR A 776 4.89 -22.96 16.93
C TYR A 776 4.29 -21.69 16.34
N HIS A 777 4.88 -20.55 16.67
CA HIS A 777 4.58 -19.27 16.04
C HIS A 777 5.68 -18.96 15.03
N MET A 778 5.38 -19.11 13.75
CA MET A 778 6.34 -18.97 12.65
C MET A 778 6.08 -17.68 11.87
N ARG A 779 7.12 -16.87 11.66
CA ARG A 779 7.07 -15.69 10.80
C ARG A 779 8.15 -15.75 9.74
N MET A 780 7.78 -15.54 8.48
CA MET A 780 8.73 -15.38 7.39
C MET A 780 8.17 -14.46 6.30
N LYS A 781 8.61 -13.19 6.28
CA LYS A 781 8.15 -12.22 5.28
C LYS A 781 8.37 -12.75 3.86
N GLY A 782 7.31 -12.71 3.05
CA GLY A 782 7.36 -13.06 1.63
C GLY A 782 7.17 -14.56 1.32
N ILE A 783 7.01 -15.39 2.35
CA ILE A 783 6.65 -16.81 2.26
C ILE A 783 5.32 -17.00 3.02
N SER A 784 4.41 -17.79 2.47
CA SER A 784 3.10 -18.04 3.08
C SER A 784 3.15 -19.17 4.11
N ASP A 785 2.24 -19.18 5.08
CA ASP A 785 2.22 -20.16 6.17
C ASP A 785 2.14 -21.61 5.66
N GLY A 786 1.39 -21.88 4.60
CA GLY A 786 1.31 -23.22 4.01
C GLY A 786 2.59 -23.60 3.28
N ALA A 787 3.25 -22.67 2.60
CA ALA A 787 4.56 -22.91 1.99
C ALA A 787 5.64 -23.21 3.06
N ILE A 788 5.60 -22.53 4.23
CA ILE A 788 6.48 -22.86 5.36
C ILE A 788 6.20 -24.28 5.86
N LYS A 789 4.93 -24.61 6.12
CA LYS A 789 4.52 -25.96 6.59
C LYS A 789 4.94 -27.06 5.61
N ASP A 790 4.73 -26.86 4.31
CA ASP A 790 5.13 -27.80 3.26
C ASP A 790 6.65 -28.04 3.27
N ALA A 791 7.44 -26.98 3.43
CA ALA A 791 8.90 -27.09 3.55
C ALA A 791 9.31 -27.81 4.84
N VAL A 792 8.66 -27.54 5.97
CA VAL A 792 8.90 -28.24 7.25
C VAL A 792 8.66 -29.75 7.09
N ASP A 793 7.53 -30.13 6.51
CA ASP A 793 7.16 -31.54 6.36
C ASP A 793 8.08 -32.27 5.38
N LYS A 794 8.32 -31.68 4.19
CA LYS A 794 9.06 -32.34 3.11
C LYS A 794 10.58 -32.27 3.26
N GLN A 795 11.12 -31.17 3.77
CA GLN A 795 12.57 -30.92 3.82
C GLN A 795 13.16 -31.11 5.21
N PHE A 796 12.35 -30.91 6.27
CA PHE A 796 12.79 -30.97 7.66
C PHE A 796 12.06 -32.04 8.50
N LYS A 797 11.32 -32.97 7.86
CA LYS A 797 10.66 -34.12 8.51
C LYS A 797 9.75 -33.72 9.67
N GLY A 798 9.04 -32.59 9.54
CA GLY A 798 8.13 -32.09 10.57
C GLY A 798 8.82 -31.29 11.69
N ASP A 799 10.11 -30.94 11.57
CA ASP A 799 10.84 -30.10 12.53
C ASP A 799 10.89 -28.62 12.09
N PRO A 800 9.98 -27.76 12.60
CA PRO A 800 9.99 -26.35 12.25
C PRO A 800 11.18 -25.60 12.84
N MET A 801 11.70 -26.00 13.99
CA MET A 801 12.89 -25.35 14.58
C MET A 801 14.13 -25.63 13.73
N GLY A 802 14.26 -26.87 13.24
CA GLY A 802 15.32 -27.28 12.31
C GLY A 802 15.38 -26.41 11.05
N LEU A 803 14.23 -26.05 10.47
CA LEU A 803 14.15 -25.15 9.31
C LEU A 803 14.76 -23.78 9.62
N TYR A 804 14.34 -23.16 10.73
CA TYR A 804 14.84 -21.84 11.12
C TYR A 804 16.31 -21.87 11.58
N LEU A 805 16.77 -22.97 12.20
CA LEU A 805 18.19 -23.18 12.50
C LEU A 805 19.04 -23.26 11.23
N ALA A 806 18.56 -23.95 10.20
CA ALA A 806 19.25 -24.01 8.91
C ALA A 806 19.40 -22.61 8.29
N LEU A 807 18.34 -21.79 8.32
CA LEU A 807 18.41 -20.38 7.88
C LEU A 807 19.37 -19.56 8.74
N LEU A 808 19.32 -19.71 10.08
CA LEU A 808 20.22 -19.05 11.02
C LEU A 808 21.69 -19.31 10.64
N ASN A 809 21.99 -20.55 10.25
CA ASN A 809 23.31 -21.05 9.85
C ASN A 809 23.71 -20.72 8.40
N GLY A 810 22.88 -19.99 7.63
CA GLY A 810 23.24 -19.55 6.27
C GLY A 810 22.80 -20.47 5.14
N GLN A 811 22.07 -21.56 5.44
CA GLN A 811 21.57 -22.46 4.42
C GLN A 811 20.48 -21.79 3.57
N ALA A 812 20.54 -22.01 2.26
CA ALA A 812 19.47 -21.62 1.35
C ALA A 812 18.33 -22.64 1.40
N ILE A 813 17.09 -22.16 1.51
CA ILE A 813 15.89 -23.00 1.54
C ILE A 813 14.93 -22.52 0.46
N THR A 814 14.44 -23.45 -0.36
CA THR A 814 13.50 -23.18 -1.43
C THR A 814 12.09 -23.59 -1.03
N PHE A 815 11.15 -22.67 -1.15
CA PHE A 815 9.74 -22.84 -0.79
C PHE A 815 8.88 -22.91 -2.04
N ASN A 816 7.90 -23.82 -2.05
CA ASN A 816 6.89 -23.88 -3.10
C ASN A 816 5.74 -22.94 -2.78
N MET A 817 5.57 -21.88 -3.56
CA MET A 817 4.53 -20.87 -3.34
C MET A 817 3.17 -21.27 -3.94
N LEU A 818 3.09 -22.38 -4.68
CA LEU A 818 1.82 -22.88 -5.26
C LEU A 818 1.02 -23.75 -4.30
N VAL A 819 1.51 -23.99 -3.08
CA VAL A 819 0.83 -24.83 -2.07
C VAL A 819 -0.48 -24.21 -1.61
N ASP A 820 -0.50 -22.88 -1.41
CA ASP A 820 -1.64 -22.19 -0.79
C ASP A 820 -2.69 -21.68 -1.79
N ALA A 821 -2.25 -21.35 -3.01
CA ALA A 821 -3.12 -20.74 -4.00
C ALA A 821 -2.55 -20.89 -5.42
N VAL A 822 -3.46 -20.85 -6.39
CA VAL A 822 -3.12 -20.63 -7.79
C VAL A 822 -2.43 -19.28 -7.93
N SER A 823 -1.31 -19.25 -8.64
CA SER A 823 -0.59 -18.01 -8.95
C SER A 823 -0.67 -17.73 -10.44
N PHE A 824 -0.89 -16.46 -10.79
CA PHE A 824 -0.85 -16.01 -12.17
C PHE A 824 0.40 -15.19 -12.44
N ASP A 825 0.96 -15.34 -13.64
CA ASP A 825 1.84 -14.35 -14.23
C ASP A 825 1.00 -13.34 -15.00
N ASN A 826 1.23 -12.05 -14.76
CA ASN A 826 0.55 -10.96 -15.47
C ASN A 826 1.61 -10.11 -16.16
N LYS A 827 1.62 -10.18 -17.49
CA LYS A 827 2.43 -9.29 -18.33
C LYS A 827 1.49 -8.56 -19.27
N ASN A 828 1.48 -7.23 -19.22
CA ASN A 828 0.66 -6.40 -20.12
C ASN A 828 -0.84 -6.73 -20.07
N PHE A 829 -1.37 -6.98 -18.87
CA PHE A 829 -2.77 -7.37 -18.64
C PHE A 829 -3.14 -8.74 -19.22
N ILE A 830 -2.16 -9.55 -19.57
CA ILE A 830 -2.34 -10.92 -20.05
C ILE A 830 -1.96 -11.87 -18.93
N TYR A 831 -2.96 -12.61 -18.44
CA TYR A 831 -2.83 -13.59 -17.37
C TYR A 831 -2.49 -14.98 -17.88
N LYS A 832 -1.61 -15.67 -17.14
CA LYS A 832 -1.26 -17.09 -17.33
C LYS A 832 -1.09 -17.78 -15.99
N SER A 833 -1.63 -18.99 -15.82
CA SER A 833 -1.33 -19.84 -14.66
C SER A 833 0.14 -20.22 -14.58
N ARG A 834 0.73 -20.13 -13.39
CA ARG A 834 2.09 -20.61 -13.11
C ARG A 834 2.05 -22.08 -12.72
N ASN A 835 2.83 -22.90 -13.41
CA ASN A 835 3.02 -24.33 -13.07
C ASN A 835 4.14 -24.55 -12.06
N GLU A 836 5.06 -23.58 -11.97
CA GLU A 836 6.14 -23.56 -11.00
C GLU A 836 6.24 -22.13 -10.47
N PHE A 837 6.21 -21.99 -9.15
CA PHE A 837 6.50 -20.73 -8.50
C PHE A 837 7.16 -21.03 -7.16
N THR A 838 8.48 -20.89 -7.13
CA THR A 838 9.28 -21.12 -5.94
C THR A 838 9.93 -19.84 -5.48
N ARG A 839 10.23 -19.75 -4.18
CA ARG A 839 11.07 -18.69 -3.62
C ARG A 839 12.21 -19.31 -2.83
N THR A 840 13.44 -18.86 -3.06
CA THR A 840 14.60 -19.30 -2.28
C THR A 840 15.01 -18.23 -1.28
N VAL A 841 15.02 -18.58 0.00
CA VAL A 841 15.44 -17.72 1.10
C VAL A 841 16.80 -18.17 1.59
N GLN A 842 17.75 -17.23 1.69
CA GLN A 842 19.07 -17.50 2.24
C GLN A 842 19.54 -16.33 3.10
N MET A 843 20.30 -16.64 4.16
CA MET A 843 21.06 -15.61 4.87
C MET A 843 22.43 -15.40 4.23
N VAL A 844 22.72 -14.17 3.81
CA VAL A 844 24.05 -13.74 3.33
C VAL A 844 24.47 -12.51 4.13
N ASP A 845 25.60 -12.60 4.82
CA ASP A 845 26.19 -11.49 5.60
C ASP A 845 25.26 -10.80 6.61
N GLY A 846 24.35 -11.56 7.22
CA GLY A 846 23.40 -11.05 8.23
C GLY A 846 22.07 -10.54 7.65
N GLU A 847 21.86 -10.66 6.34
CA GLU A 847 20.63 -10.26 5.66
C GLU A 847 19.94 -11.43 4.97
N ILE A 848 18.61 -11.32 4.82
CA ILE A 848 17.83 -12.25 4.02
C ILE A 848 17.86 -11.82 2.56
N ILE A 849 18.22 -12.77 1.70
CA ILE A 849 18.09 -12.70 0.26
C ILE A 849 16.93 -13.61 -0.14
N ILE A 850 16.03 -13.08 -0.97
CA ILE A 850 14.95 -13.84 -1.61
C ILE A 850 15.21 -13.82 -3.12
N ASP A 851 15.34 -15.00 -3.75
CA ASP A 851 15.52 -15.18 -5.19
C ASP A 851 16.75 -14.45 -5.79
N GLY A 852 17.86 -14.40 -5.05
CA GLY A 852 19.10 -13.75 -5.51
C GLY A 852 19.05 -12.22 -5.53
N VAL A 853 17.95 -11.61 -5.08
CA VAL A 853 17.79 -10.18 -4.89
C VAL A 853 17.86 -9.92 -3.38
N VAL A 854 18.85 -9.11 -2.95
CA VAL A 854 18.82 -8.50 -1.60
C VAL A 854 17.45 -7.83 -1.47
N ASP A 855 16.68 -8.09 -0.41
CA ASP A 855 15.36 -7.47 -0.16
C ASP A 855 15.52 -5.94 -0.09
N LYS A 856 15.68 -5.31 -1.25
CA LYS A 856 15.59 -3.88 -1.47
C LYS A 856 14.11 -3.60 -1.43
N GLN A 857 13.63 -3.40 -0.22
CA GLN A 857 12.38 -2.75 0.12
C GLN A 857 11.47 -2.50 -1.10
N THR A 858 10.62 -3.47 -1.40
CA THR A 858 9.26 -3.15 -1.86
C THR A 858 8.48 -2.63 -0.64
N GLU A 859 8.90 -1.49 -0.11
CA GLU A 859 8.01 -0.59 0.64
C GLU A 859 7.06 0.17 -0.32
N GLU A 860 7.08 -0.17 -1.61
CA GLU A 860 6.20 0.43 -2.63
C GLU A 860 4.84 -0.27 -2.79
N GLN A 861 4.52 -1.32 -2.02
CA GLN A 861 3.22 -2.00 -2.17
C GLN A 861 2.40 -2.21 -0.89
N ASN A 862 2.81 -1.67 0.26
CA ASN A 862 1.91 -1.53 1.42
C ASN A 862 2.31 -0.34 2.28
N CYS A 863 1.88 0.86 1.88
CA CYS A 863 1.55 2.00 2.74
C CYS A 863 0.62 2.95 1.99
#